data_AF-A0A1S3CS45-F1
#
_entry.id   AF-A0A1S3CS45-F1
#
_cell.length_a   1.000
_cell.length_b   1.000
_cell.length_c   1.000
_cell.angle_alpha   90.00
_cell.angle_beta   90.00
_cell.angle_gamma   90.00
#
_symmetry.space_group_name_H-M   'P 1'
#
loop_
_entity.id
_entity.type
_entity.pdbx_description
1 polymer ?
#
loop_
_entity_poly.entity_id
_entity_poly.type
_entity_poly.pdbx_seq_one_letter_code
_entity_poly.pdbx_strand_id
1 'polypeptide(L)'
;MGLYHGMASNSSFERGMGVCFKDNLSTTLIGPVPVHFVRRIPSSRCLRPLCSSVRKDLSVAESKRNDQGTLSVSMEEELDHVIRFKMSDFKILDCVSTGLGGRGDEIVFEALVNNRLSPLYNTKVVLRRLKTAQAQRRGKRAIEVLKKLARRRLMYHSYSMQVHGYISSLMSNGHSSFTLVHGHHSSFSLRHWLQQSDWLPTLEATLALDEESVRKVGDTTTGGPAVSRHSRLIRVLMRDLLIGVNYLHSHGLAHTELRLENVHISPVDRHVKVGILGNAAYFHENAGSDNAPENNLDRRQMMIAFDMRCVGFMMAKMVLQELMDPLIFTKFKSFFTKGHDPSCLREYLLRVLEHRLSSGNVGLQILDRNWGAGWNLLSLLLANKPSKRISCLEALRHPFLCGPRWRVAPSKEIIRWGLGSTAVRIAEEYIYSRPQRRKLSHFIELMEMLTPHSKPKHWLEVIPGKWRFLYSTGRHIGLTLRQPPARVLIGDVCLTVARDSKLNNRLSLTSDIEFTVMRGRNWPHDKIGVNGKLVGYSSSRIQAGRRLYLKEENTTSQHVLAQKLSSQKWRKVIPFDELPSSLPAVKLVPADIDLTMKLDDPLSEDVDAARNVIQEVRTQVPPELFDLSKLICGTYVDSRLLILRSVDGSALLFTRSCLDENHR
;
A
#
# COMPACT_ATOMS: atom_id res chain seq x y z
N MET A 1 35.85 14.62 -42.85
CA MET A 1 36.48 14.02 -44.05
C MET A 1 36.22 12.52 -44.01
N GLY A 2 35.52 11.97 -45.04
CA GLY A 2 35.37 10.54 -45.40
C GLY A 2 34.58 9.64 -44.43
N LEU A 3 33.35 9.13 -44.59
CA LEU A 3 32.52 8.53 -45.67
C LEU A 3 32.79 7.05 -46.08
N TYR A 4 31.72 6.23 -45.93
CA TYR A 4 31.35 4.89 -46.47
C TYR A 4 32.13 3.65 -45.96
N HIS A 5 31.58 2.44 -45.66
CA HIS A 5 30.37 1.63 -45.99
C HIS A 5 29.91 0.87 -44.70
N GLY A 6 28.73 0.30 -44.46
CA GLY A 6 27.65 -0.23 -45.30
C GLY A 6 27.72 -1.76 -45.46
N MET A 7 27.17 -2.56 -44.53
CA MET A 7 26.55 -3.87 -44.84
C MET A 7 25.78 -4.48 -43.64
N ALA A 8 24.70 -5.19 -43.96
CA ALA A 8 23.70 -5.75 -43.06
C ALA A 8 23.79 -7.28 -42.93
N SER A 9 23.01 -7.81 -41.98
CA SER A 9 22.50 -9.18 -41.78
C SER A 9 23.47 -10.33 -41.45
N ASN A 10 23.28 -10.96 -40.27
CA ASN A 10 22.57 -12.25 -40.24
C ASN A 10 22.21 -12.72 -38.82
N SER A 11 21.00 -13.26 -38.74
CA SER A 11 20.34 -13.95 -37.64
C SER A 11 20.86 -15.37 -37.47
N SER A 12 21.20 -15.78 -36.25
CA SER A 12 21.45 -17.20 -35.91
C SER A 12 20.15 -17.87 -35.46
N PHE A 13 19.69 -18.80 -36.30
CA PHE A 13 18.78 -19.88 -35.97
C PHE A 13 19.52 -20.93 -35.14
N GLU A 14 18.95 -21.38 -34.02
CA GLU A 14 19.25 -22.69 -33.46
C GLU A 14 17.97 -23.53 -33.40
N ARG A 15 18.06 -24.72 -33.98
CA ARG A 15 17.00 -25.68 -34.22
C ARG A 15 17.29 -26.89 -33.33
N GLY A 16 16.37 -27.26 -32.45
CA GLY A 16 16.42 -28.49 -31.66
C GLY A 16 15.07 -29.19 -31.67
N MET A 17 15.00 -30.35 -32.32
CA MET A 17 13.88 -31.31 -32.27
C MET A 17 13.59 -31.67 -30.80
N GLY A 18 12.37 -31.89 -30.30
CA GLY A 18 11.18 -32.48 -30.90
C GLY A 18 10.94 -33.84 -30.23
N VAL A 19 10.15 -33.87 -29.14
CA VAL A 19 9.42 -35.07 -28.71
C VAL A 19 7.99 -34.67 -28.36
N CYS A 20 7.06 -35.34 -29.03
CA CYS A 20 5.64 -35.07 -29.10
C CYS A 20 4.90 -35.89 -28.04
N PHE A 21 4.03 -35.25 -27.27
CA PHE A 21 2.83 -35.92 -26.76
C PHE A 21 1.61 -35.07 -27.17
N LYS A 22 0.82 -35.64 -28.07
CA LYS A 22 -0.50 -35.18 -28.48
C LYS A 22 -1.43 -35.23 -27.28
N ASP A 23 -2.23 -34.20 -27.06
CA ASP A 23 -3.67 -34.38 -26.88
C ASP A 23 -4.43 -33.10 -27.24
N ASN A 24 -5.42 -33.28 -28.11
CA ASN A 24 -6.18 -32.26 -28.82
C ASN A 24 -7.27 -31.64 -27.93
N LEU A 25 -7.34 -30.31 -27.86
CA LEU A 25 -8.61 -29.59 -27.63
C LEU A 25 -8.69 -28.41 -28.61
N SER A 26 -9.36 -28.66 -29.74
CA SER A 26 -9.72 -27.67 -30.74
C SER A 26 -10.87 -26.80 -30.23
N THR A 27 -10.65 -25.50 -30.14
CA THR A 27 -11.73 -24.49 -30.18
C THR A 27 -11.43 -23.55 -31.34
N THR A 28 -12.21 -23.73 -32.41
CA THR A 28 -12.21 -22.93 -33.62
C THR A 28 -12.63 -21.50 -33.30
N LEU A 29 -11.72 -20.55 -33.55
CA LEU A 29 -11.97 -19.12 -33.54
C LEU A 29 -12.73 -18.73 -34.81
N ILE A 30 -13.99 -18.30 -34.68
CA ILE A 30 -14.73 -17.60 -35.73
C ILE A 30 -14.32 -16.13 -35.67
N GLY A 31 -13.60 -15.66 -36.69
CA GLY A 31 -13.17 -14.27 -36.81
C GLY A 31 -14.32 -13.29 -37.09
N PRO A 32 -14.20 -12.01 -36.72
CA PRO A 32 -15.25 -11.03 -36.96
C PRO A 32 -15.24 -10.52 -38.41
N VAL A 33 -16.42 -10.54 -39.03
CA VAL A 33 -16.74 -9.92 -40.32
C VAL A 33 -16.77 -8.39 -40.16
N PRO A 34 -16.18 -7.59 -41.08
CA PRO A 34 -16.12 -6.14 -40.95
C PRO A 34 -17.46 -5.50 -41.32
N VAL A 35 -18.08 -4.77 -40.38
CA VAL A 35 -19.23 -3.90 -40.65
C VAL A 35 -18.79 -2.45 -40.50
N HIS A 36 -18.72 -1.75 -41.63
CA HIS A 36 -18.48 -0.31 -41.67
C HIS A 36 -19.69 0.45 -41.12
N PHE A 37 -19.51 1.18 -40.00
CA PHE A 37 -20.45 2.20 -39.57
C PHE A 37 -19.83 3.60 -39.68
N VAL A 38 -20.43 4.39 -40.57
CA VAL A 38 -20.11 5.79 -40.84
C VAL A 38 -20.51 6.65 -39.64
N ARG A 39 -19.55 7.48 -39.22
CA ARG A 39 -19.61 8.46 -38.15
C ARG A 39 -20.66 9.55 -38.46
N ARG A 40 -21.66 9.72 -37.59
CA ARG A 40 -22.42 10.98 -37.45
C ARG A 40 -22.52 11.35 -35.97
N ILE A 41 -21.90 12.48 -35.62
CA ILE A 41 -22.01 13.14 -34.33
C ILE A 41 -23.20 14.11 -34.40
N PRO A 42 -24.09 14.14 -33.41
CA PRO A 42 -24.80 15.36 -33.07
C PRO A 42 -24.45 15.82 -31.65
N SER A 43 -23.98 17.05 -31.57
CA SER A 43 -23.91 17.88 -30.38
C SER A 43 -25.30 18.08 -29.78
N SER A 44 -25.47 17.84 -28.47
CA SER A 44 -26.49 18.57 -27.70
C SER A 44 -26.07 18.77 -26.24
N ARG A 45 -26.12 20.04 -25.83
CA ARG A 45 -26.13 20.50 -24.44
C ARG A 45 -27.53 20.26 -23.86
N CYS A 46 -27.61 19.92 -22.57
CA CYS A 46 -28.70 20.16 -21.59
C CYS A 46 -28.73 18.98 -20.60
N LEU A 47 -29.12 19.07 -19.33
CA LEU A 47 -29.49 20.11 -18.37
C LEU A 47 -29.45 19.37 -17.02
N ARG A 48 -29.11 20.06 -15.93
CA ARG A 48 -29.33 19.53 -14.56
C ARG A 48 -30.83 19.43 -14.29
N PRO A 49 -31.30 18.39 -13.58
CA PRO A 49 -32.50 18.52 -12.78
C PRO A 49 -32.17 18.42 -11.29
N LEU A 50 -32.56 19.47 -10.59
CA LEU A 50 -32.85 19.54 -9.16
C LEU A 50 -34.23 18.89 -8.91
N CYS A 51 -34.61 18.80 -7.62
CA CYS A 51 -35.96 18.59 -7.07
C CYS A 51 -36.27 17.13 -6.68
N SER A 52 -37.03 16.83 -5.62
CA SER A 52 -37.47 17.53 -4.40
C SER A 52 -38.31 16.50 -3.62
N SER A 53 -38.35 16.64 -2.31
CA SER A 53 -39.14 15.83 -1.37
C SER A 53 -40.65 15.95 -1.65
N VAL A 54 -41.37 14.83 -1.66
CA VAL A 54 -42.83 14.79 -1.45
C VAL A 54 -43.17 13.63 -0.52
N ARG A 55 -43.63 13.96 0.69
CA ARG A 55 -44.31 13.06 1.63
C ARG A 55 -45.77 12.91 1.18
N LYS A 56 -46.32 11.70 1.31
CA LYS A 56 -47.76 11.46 1.29
C LYS A 56 -48.10 10.53 2.44
N ASP A 57 -48.74 11.11 3.46
CA ASP A 57 -49.44 10.40 4.52
C ASP A 57 -50.82 9.99 4.00
N LEU A 58 -51.22 8.74 4.26
CA LEU A 58 -52.61 8.29 4.16
C LEU A 58 -52.90 7.34 5.33
N SER A 59 -53.74 7.83 6.23
CA SER A 59 -54.35 7.13 7.36
C SER A 59 -55.57 6.32 6.92
N VAL A 60 -55.77 5.09 7.41
CA VAL A 60 -57.09 4.44 7.47
C VAL A 60 -57.27 3.64 8.76
N ALA A 61 -58.26 4.13 9.52
CA ALA A 61 -59.15 3.56 10.54
C ALA A 61 -58.95 2.13 11.09
N GLU A 62 -58.95 2.08 12.43
CA GLU A 62 -59.25 0.92 13.26
C GLU A 62 -60.69 0.42 13.02
N SER A 63 -60.86 -0.90 12.90
CA SER A 63 -62.12 -1.57 13.22
C SER A 63 -61.82 -2.76 14.13
N LYS A 64 -62.43 -2.75 15.32
CA LYS A 64 -62.40 -3.85 16.28
C LYS A 64 -63.42 -4.91 15.85
N ARG A 65 -62.97 -6.15 15.68
CA ARG A 65 -63.77 -7.35 15.92
C ARG A 65 -62.93 -8.36 16.68
N ASN A 66 -63.40 -8.70 17.88
CA ASN A 66 -62.96 -9.85 18.64
C ASN A 66 -63.43 -11.11 17.91
N ASP A 67 -62.53 -12.05 17.66
CA ASP A 67 -62.85 -13.48 17.69
C ASP A 67 -61.62 -14.25 18.16
N GLN A 68 -61.81 -14.99 19.24
CA GLN A 68 -60.88 -15.94 19.83
C GLN A 68 -60.77 -17.14 18.89
N GLY A 69 -59.61 -17.31 18.26
CA GLY A 69 -59.31 -18.46 17.43
C GLY A 69 -57.81 -18.71 17.39
N THR A 70 -57.38 -19.76 18.07
CA THR A 70 -56.01 -20.31 18.07
C THR A 70 -55.56 -20.58 16.63
N LEU A 71 -54.74 -19.69 16.07
CA LEU A 71 -54.10 -19.88 14.77
C LEU A 71 -52.61 -19.61 14.91
N SER A 72 -51.84 -20.70 14.90
CA SER A 72 -50.41 -20.70 14.63
C SER A 72 -50.16 -20.06 13.26
N VAL A 73 -49.96 -18.75 13.23
CA VAL A 73 -49.54 -18.02 12.04
C VAL A 73 -48.11 -18.45 11.72
N SER A 74 -48.00 -19.34 10.74
CA SER A 74 -46.77 -19.73 10.08
C SER A 74 -46.03 -18.48 9.60
N MET A 75 -44.80 -18.32 10.08
CA MET A 75 -43.82 -17.31 9.72
C MET A 75 -43.30 -17.46 8.26
N GLU A 76 -44.18 -17.73 7.30
CA GLU A 76 -43.82 -18.03 5.90
C GLU A 76 -44.21 -16.94 4.89
N GLU A 77 -44.94 -15.89 5.29
CA GLU A 77 -45.30 -14.79 4.39
C GLU A 77 -44.31 -13.62 4.47
N GLU A 78 -43.14 -13.77 3.80
CA GLU A 78 -42.31 -12.67 3.21
C GLU A 78 -41.03 -13.24 2.53
N LEU A 79 -41.15 -14.30 1.70
CA LEU A 79 -40.02 -15.06 1.13
C LEU A 79 -39.67 -14.74 -0.35
N ASP A 80 -40.00 -13.57 -0.87
CA ASP A 80 -39.96 -13.29 -2.32
C ASP A 80 -38.56 -13.16 -2.99
N HIS A 81 -37.45 -13.31 -2.25
CA HIS A 81 -36.12 -12.90 -2.75
C HIS A 81 -35.02 -13.98 -2.68
N VAL A 82 -35.26 -15.11 -2.02
CA VAL A 82 -34.27 -16.19 -1.88
C VAL A 82 -34.97 -17.51 -2.14
N ILE A 83 -34.58 -18.18 -3.22
CA ILE A 83 -35.25 -19.40 -3.67
C ILE A 83 -34.72 -20.60 -2.87
N ARG A 84 -35.64 -21.38 -2.31
CA ARG A 84 -35.30 -22.71 -1.79
C ARG A 84 -35.35 -23.71 -2.94
N PHE A 85 -34.20 -24.27 -3.29
CA PHE A 85 -34.08 -25.25 -4.36
C PHE A 85 -34.10 -26.69 -3.82
N LYS A 86 -34.46 -27.63 -4.68
CA LYS A 86 -34.26 -29.07 -4.48
C LYS A 86 -32.97 -29.51 -5.17
N MET A 87 -32.31 -30.54 -4.65
CA MET A 87 -31.08 -31.05 -5.29
C MET A 87 -31.36 -31.59 -6.71
N SER A 88 -32.56 -32.12 -6.95
CA SER A 88 -33.04 -32.56 -8.28
C SER A 88 -33.16 -31.44 -9.30
N ASP A 89 -33.15 -30.16 -8.87
CA ASP A 89 -33.24 -29.01 -9.78
C ASP A 89 -31.92 -28.78 -10.53
N PHE A 90 -30.85 -29.50 -10.19
CA PHE A 90 -29.50 -29.28 -10.70
C PHE A 90 -28.91 -30.52 -11.35
N LYS A 91 -28.25 -30.31 -12.49
CA LYS A 91 -27.30 -31.27 -13.09
C LYS A 91 -25.89 -30.89 -12.61
N ILE A 92 -25.30 -31.70 -11.75
CA ILE A 92 -23.94 -31.48 -11.22
C ILE A 92 -22.91 -31.73 -12.33
N LEU A 93 -21.91 -30.87 -12.40
CA LEU A 93 -20.74 -30.99 -13.26
C LEU A 93 -19.54 -31.43 -12.40
N ASP A 94 -18.74 -32.40 -12.87
CA ASP A 94 -17.69 -33.09 -12.10
C ASP A 94 -16.42 -32.27 -11.81
N CYS A 95 -16.52 -30.94 -11.69
CA CYS A 95 -15.37 -30.07 -11.48
C CYS A 95 -15.45 -29.34 -10.15
N VAL A 96 -14.55 -29.66 -9.22
CA VAL A 96 -14.19 -28.77 -8.10
C VAL A 96 -13.18 -27.77 -8.66
N SER A 97 -13.66 -26.62 -9.15
CA SER A 97 -12.78 -25.59 -9.68
C SER A 97 -11.71 -25.24 -8.64
N THR A 98 -10.43 -25.41 -9.01
CA THR A 98 -9.25 -25.22 -8.15
C THR A 98 -9.15 -23.81 -7.54
N GLY A 99 -9.99 -22.86 -7.96
CA GLY A 99 -10.03 -21.48 -7.46
C GLY A 99 -11.22 -21.08 -6.56
N LEU A 100 -12.23 -21.95 -6.36
CA LEU A 100 -13.41 -21.63 -5.55
C LEU A 100 -13.40 -22.28 -4.15
N GLY A 101 -12.49 -23.24 -3.93
CA GLY A 101 -12.26 -23.88 -2.64
C GLY A 101 -11.33 -23.03 -1.78
N GLY A 102 -11.83 -22.53 -0.64
CA GLY A 102 -11.04 -21.70 0.28
C GLY A 102 -10.97 -22.21 1.72
N ARG A 103 -11.80 -23.20 2.08
CA ARG A 103 -11.90 -23.70 3.45
C ARG A 103 -12.16 -25.20 3.46
N GLY A 104 -11.52 -25.92 4.37
CA GLY A 104 -11.64 -27.38 4.49
C GLY A 104 -13.03 -27.87 4.93
N ASP A 105 -13.90 -26.96 5.41
CA ASP A 105 -15.27 -27.26 5.85
C ASP A 105 -16.33 -27.07 4.75
N GLU A 106 -15.91 -26.85 3.49
CA GLU A 106 -16.79 -26.56 2.36
C GLU A 106 -16.39 -27.40 1.12
N ILE A 107 -17.36 -27.89 0.35
CA ILE A 107 -17.12 -28.47 -0.99
C ILE A 107 -17.88 -27.64 -2.01
N VAL A 108 -17.24 -27.34 -3.14
CA VAL A 108 -17.81 -26.53 -4.20
C VAL A 108 -17.95 -27.37 -5.47
N PHE A 109 -19.13 -27.32 -6.08
CA PHE A 109 -19.44 -27.97 -7.35
C PHE A 109 -19.98 -26.96 -8.34
N GLU A 110 -19.65 -27.12 -9.60
CA GLU A 110 -20.37 -26.45 -10.68
C GLU A 110 -21.64 -27.24 -11.01
N ALA A 111 -22.73 -26.56 -11.33
CA ALA A 111 -23.97 -27.22 -11.71
C ALA A 111 -24.74 -26.39 -12.74
N LEU A 112 -25.61 -27.04 -13.50
CA LEU A 112 -26.53 -26.40 -14.42
C LEU A 112 -27.97 -26.57 -13.92
N VAL A 113 -28.72 -25.48 -13.85
CA VAL A 113 -30.11 -25.52 -13.37
C VAL A 113 -31.00 -26.16 -14.43
N ASN A 114 -31.58 -27.31 -14.11
CA ASN A 114 -32.43 -28.10 -15.01
C ASN A 114 -33.93 -27.82 -14.83
N ASN A 115 -34.32 -27.11 -13.76
CA ASN A 115 -35.71 -26.77 -13.52
C ASN A 115 -36.21 -25.69 -14.49
N ARG A 116 -37.12 -26.06 -15.41
CA ARG A 116 -37.70 -25.18 -16.43
C ARG A 116 -38.54 -24.03 -15.88
N LEU A 117 -39.04 -24.16 -14.65
CA LEU A 117 -39.86 -23.13 -13.98
C LEU A 117 -39.00 -22.10 -13.23
N SER A 118 -37.68 -22.35 -13.12
CA SER A 118 -36.77 -21.43 -12.46
C SER A 118 -36.35 -20.29 -13.42
N PRO A 119 -36.23 -19.03 -12.93
CA PRO A 119 -35.66 -17.94 -13.72
C PRO A 119 -34.19 -18.17 -14.09
N LEU A 120 -33.55 -19.19 -13.51
CA LEU A 120 -32.18 -19.59 -13.77
C LEU A 120 -32.08 -20.81 -14.70
N TYR A 121 -33.14 -21.22 -15.38
CA TYR A 121 -33.11 -22.38 -16.28
C TYR A 121 -31.95 -22.29 -17.28
N ASN A 122 -31.24 -23.41 -17.46
CA ASN A 122 -30.05 -23.52 -18.32
C ASN A 122 -28.88 -22.56 -17.95
N THR A 123 -28.92 -21.99 -16.74
CA THR A 123 -27.85 -21.13 -16.24
C THR A 123 -26.87 -21.95 -15.41
N LYS A 124 -25.57 -21.67 -15.58
CA LYS A 124 -24.51 -22.28 -14.78
C LYS A 124 -24.45 -21.62 -13.41
N VAL A 125 -24.43 -22.43 -12.36
CA VAL A 125 -24.37 -22.00 -10.95
C VAL A 125 -23.29 -22.76 -10.22
N VAL A 126 -22.98 -22.30 -9.02
CA VAL A 126 -22.06 -22.97 -8.11
C VAL A 126 -22.79 -23.38 -6.85
N LEU A 127 -22.65 -24.65 -6.50
CA LEU A 127 -23.20 -25.28 -5.30
C LEU A 127 -22.10 -25.39 -4.25
N ARG A 128 -22.22 -24.63 -3.16
CA ARG A 128 -21.28 -24.65 -2.03
C ARG A 128 -21.88 -25.41 -0.86
N ARG A 129 -21.51 -26.68 -0.72
CA ARG A 129 -21.95 -27.59 0.34
C ARG A 129 -21.16 -27.33 1.62
N LEU A 130 -21.86 -27.02 2.71
CA LEU A 130 -21.29 -26.63 4.00
C LEU A 130 -21.36 -27.82 4.97
N LYS A 131 -20.20 -28.39 5.33
CA LYS A 131 -20.12 -29.62 6.13
C LYS A 131 -20.31 -29.38 7.63
N THR A 132 -19.65 -28.38 8.18
CA THR A 132 -19.63 -28.14 9.64
C THR A 132 -20.77 -27.24 10.09
N ALA A 133 -21.22 -27.37 11.34
CA ALA A 133 -22.23 -26.48 11.92
C ALA A 133 -21.83 -24.99 11.85
N GLN A 134 -20.53 -24.69 11.96
CA GLN A 134 -20.02 -23.33 11.78
C GLN A 134 -20.17 -22.84 10.34
N ALA A 135 -19.82 -23.67 9.34
CA ALA A 135 -20.03 -23.33 7.93
C ALA A 135 -21.51 -23.10 7.63
N GLN A 136 -22.39 -23.98 8.14
CA GLN A 136 -23.83 -23.84 7.95
C GLN A 136 -24.40 -22.55 8.56
N ARG A 137 -23.93 -22.14 9.75
CA ARG A 137 -24.27 -20.83 10.34
C ARG A 137 -23.85 -19.67 9.44
N ARG A 138 -22.63 -19.70 8.90
CA ARG A 138 -22.15 -18.70 7.93
C ARG A 138 -23.01 -18.66 6.67
N GLY A 139 -23.43 -19.84 6.19
CA GLY A 139 -24.30 -19.95 5.02
C GLY A 139 -25.68 -19.33 5.24
N LYS A 140 -26.34 -19.67 6.36
CA LYS A 140 -27.62 -19.05 6.76
C LYS A 140 -27.49 -17.54 6.93
N ARG A 141 -26.40 -17.08 7.55
CA ARG A 141 -26.12 -15.66 7.72
C ARG A 141 -25.95 -14.91 6.40
N ALA A 142 -25.27 -15.51 5.41
CA ALA A 142 -25.13 -14.90 4.08
C ALA A 142 -26.50 -14.60 3.44
N ILE A 143 -27.48 -15.50 3.64
CA ILE A 143 -28.85 -15.32 3.16
C ILE A 143 -29.56 -14.18 3.88
N GLU A 144 -29.43 -14.09 5.21
CA GLU A 144 -30.00 -12.98 5.99
C GLU A 144 -29.44 -11.62 5.54
N VAL A 145 -28.13 -11.55 5.30
CA VAL A 145 -27.47 -10.33 4.82
C VAL A 145 -27.97 -9.98 3.42
N LEU A 146 -28.08 -10.97 2.52
CA LEU A 146 -28.65 -10.76 1.19
C LEU A 146 -30.09 -10.22 1.27
N LYS A 147 -30.95 -10.81 2.11
CA LYS A 147 -32.35 -10.37 2.26
C LYS A 147 -32.44 -8.89 2.62
N LYS A 148 -31.54 -8.39 3.47
CA LYS A 148 -31.50 -6.96 3.82
C LYS A 148 -30.95 -6.07 2.71
N LEU A 149 -29.97 -6.56 1.94
CA LEU A 149 -29.38 -5.82 0.81
C LEU A 149 -30.26 -5.83 -0.45
N ALA A 150 -31.17 -6.79 -0.57
CA ALA A 150 -32.06 -6.97 -1.71
C ALA A 150 -33.00 -5.79 -1.96
N ARG A 151 -33.28 -4.94 -0.95
CA ARG A 151 -34.08 -3.73 -1.13
C ARG A 151 -33.42 -2.68 -2.06
N ARG A 152 -32.14 -2.84 -2.43
CA ARG A 152 -31.38 -1.94 -3.33
C ARG A 152 -30.46 -2.71 -4.30
N ARG A 153 -31.07 -3.55 -5.15
CA ARG A 153 -30.45 -4.61 -6.01
C ARG A 153 -29.26 -4.20 -6.89
N LEU A 154 -29.32 -3.07 -7.59
CA LEU A 154 -28.43 -2.80 -8.74
C LEU A 154 -26.93 -2.80 -8.41
N MET A 155 -26.52 -2.13 -7.32
CA MET A 155 -25.09 -2.01 -6.97
C MET A 155 -24.53 -3.27 -6.29
N TYR A 156 -25.36 -4.02 -5.55
CA TYR A 156 -24.97 -5.29 -4.95
C TYR A 156 -24.64 -6.34 -6.03
N HIS A 157 -25.43 -6.42 -7.09
CA HIS A 157 -25.23 -7.40 -8.16
C HIS A 157 -23.95 -7.16 -8.99
N SER A 158 -23.50 -5.90 -9.08
CA SER A 158 -22.24 -5.58 -9.74
C SER A 158 -21.06 -6.06 -8.90
N TYR A 159 -20.90 -5.56 -7.67
CA TYR A 159 -19.63 -5.71 -6.92
C TYR A 159 -19.57 -6.86 -5.90
N SER A 160 -20.61 -7.70 -5.82
CA SER A 160 -20.62 -8.84 -4.89
C SER A 160 -21.10 -10.14 -5.56
N MET A 161 -20.66 -11.27 -5.01
CA MET A 161 -21.09 -12.59 -5.44
C MET A 161 -22.61 -12.76 -5.26
N GLN A 162 -23.32 -12.99 -6.36
CA GLN A 162 -24.76 -13.17 -6.33
C GLN A 162 -25.12 -14.51 -5.70
N VAL A 163 -25.83 -14.49 -4.58
CA VAL A 163 -26.42 -15.69 -3.98
C VAL A 163 -27.86 -15.79 -4.49
N HIS A 164 -28.19 -16.89 -5.16
CA HIS A 164 -29.51 -17.13 -5.74
C HIS A 164 -30.46 -17.82 -4.75
N GLY A 165 -29.91 -18.63 -3.85
CA GLY A 165 -30.73 -19.43 -2.95
C GLY A 165 -29.95 -20.46 -2.16
N TYR A 166 -30.68 -21.43 -1.64
CA TYR A 166 -30.12 -22.51 -0.83
C TYR A 166 -30.87 -23.83 -1.02
N ILE A 167 -30.18 -24.92 -0.72
CA ILE A 167 -30.73 -26.27 -0.61
C ILE A 167 -30.55 -26.67 0.85
N SER A 168 -31.64 -27.08 1.48
CA SER A 168 -31.62 -27.65 2.83
C SER A 168 -32.34 -28.98 2.82
N SER A 169 -31.61 -30.03 3.23
CA SER A 169 -32.14 -31.38 3.38
C SER A 169 -31.81 -31.91 4.77
N LEU A 170 -32.81 -32.50 5.42
CA LEU A 170 -32.64 -33.23 6.66
C LEU A 170 -32.15 -34.64 6.31
N MET A 171 -30.91 -35.00 6.67
CA MET A 171 -30.46 -36.38 6.49
C MET A 171 -31.08 -37.26 7.59
N SER A 172 -31.35 -38.52 7.26
CA SER A 172 -31.94 -39.55 8.15
C SER A 172 -31.22 -39.71 9.50
N ASN A 173 -29.94 -39.32 9.56
CA ASN A 173 -29.08 -39.47 10.74
C ASN A 173 -29.08 -38.22 11.64
N GLY A 174 -30.09 -37.34 11.55
CA GLY A 174 -30.19 -36.10 12.34
C GLY A 174 -29.25 -34.96 11.89
N HIS A 175 -28.34 -35.22 10.95
CA HIS A 175 -27.47 -34.20 10.37
C HIS A 175 -28.20 -33.41 9.27
N SER A 176 -28.43 -32.12 9.48
CA SER A 176 -28.92 -31.25 8.40
C SER A 176 -27.80 -30.95 7.41
N SER A 177 -28.06 -31.13 6.12
CA SER A 177 -27.15 -30.68 5.07
C SER A 177 -27.61 -29.32 4.54
N PHE A 178 -26.66 -28.41 4.34
CA PHE A 178 -26.93 -27.06 3.84
C PHE A 178 -25.98 -26.72 2.72
N THR A 179 -26.53 -26.34 1.57
CA THR A 179 -25.79 -25.96 0.37
C THR A 179 -26.25 -24.59 -0.09
N LEU A 180 -25.31 -23.68 -0.29
CA LEU A 180 -25.59 -22.38 -0.89
C LEU A 180 -25.52 -22.47 -2.41
N VAL A 181 -26.46 -21.81 -3.08
CA VAL A 181 -26.50 -21.68 -4.54
C VAL A 181 -26.12 -20.25 -4.89
N HIS A 182 -25.02 -20.08 -5.61
CA HIS A 182 -24.54 -18.76 -6.04
C HIS A 182 -24.15 -18.75 -7.51
N GLY A 183 -24.06 -17.55 -8.09
CA GLY A 183 -23.75 -17.35 -9.50
C GLY A 183 -22.39 -17.95 -9.87
N HIS A 184 -22.31 -18.51 -11.07
CA HIS A 184 -21.05 -18.93 -11.68
C HIS A 184 -20.44 -17.75 -12.42
N HIS A 185 -19.19 -17.42 -12.09
CA HIS A 185 -18.45 -16.33 -12.72
C HIS A 185 -17.20 -16.82 -13.48
N SER A 186 -17.06 -18.13 -13.73
CA SER A 186 -15.93 -18.70 -14.50
C SER A 186 -14.54 -18.21 -14.04
N SER A 187 -14.35 -17.97 -12.73
CA SER A 187 -13.23 -17.16 -12.25
C SER A 187 -12.47 -17.81 -11.11
N PHE A 188 -11.15 -17.80 -11.23
CA PHE A 188 -10.23 -17.99 -10.11
C PHE A 188 -10.43 -16.90 -9.06
N SER A 189 -10.25 -17.23 -7.78
CA SER A 189 -10.07 -16.17 -6.78
C SER A 189 -8.78 -15.41 -7.05
N LEU A 190 -8.70 -14.17 -6.58
CA LEU A 190 -7.57 -13.29 -6.80
C LEU A 190 -6.26 -13.91 -6.30
N ARG A 191 -6.31 -14.73 -5.23
CA ARG A 191 -5.16 -15.52 -4.78
C ARG A 191 -4.62 -16.43 -5.87
N HIS A 192 -5.49 -17.20 -6.52
CA HIS A 192 -5.08 -18.17 -7.55
C HIS A 192 -4.56 -17.46 -8.79
N TRP A 193 -5.16 -16.33 -9.17
CA TRP A 193 -4.62 -15.47 -10.22
C TRP A 193 -3.17 -15.07 -9.93
N LEU A 194 -2.89 -14.55 -8.74
CA LEU A 194 -1.53 -14.11 -8.37
C LEU A 194 -0.49 -15.24 -8.29
N GLN A 195 -0.92 -16.51 -8.25
CA GLN A 195 -0.04 -17.68 -8.23
C GLN A 195 0.30 -18.20 -9.64
N GLN A 196 -0.40 -17.74 -10.69
CA GLN A 196 -0.07 -18.12 -12.06
C GLN A 196 1.17 -17.38 -12.56
N SER A 197 2.01 -18.04 -13.35
CA SER A 197 3.21 -17.44 -13.96
C SER A 197 2.86 -16.27 -14.89
N ASP A 198 1.85 -16.45 -15.73
CA ASP A 198 1.43 -15.50 -16.77
C ASP A 198 0.16 -14.72 -16.40
N TRP A 199 -0.03 -14.48 -15.10
CA TRP A 199 -1.25 -13.87 -14.57
C TRP A 199 -1.49 -12.47 -15.14
N LEU A 200 -0.43 -11.67 -15.37
CA LEU A 200 -0.57 -10.27 -15.76
C LEU A 200 -1.17 -10.11 -17.18
N PRO A 201 -0.61 -10.69 -18.25
CA PRO A 201 -1.22 -10.60 -19.59
C PRO A 201 -2.62 -11.22 -19.65
N THR A 202 -2.80 -12.37 -19.01
CA THR A 202 -4.07 -13.11 -19.01
C THR A 202 -5.17 -12.34 -18.29
N LEU A 203 -4.84 -11.69 -17.18
CA LEU A 203 -5.79 -10.89 -16.43
C LEU A 203 -6.14 -9.57 -17.14
N GLU A 204 -5.18 -8.93 -17.81
CA GLU A 204 -5.45 -7.76 -18.66
C GLU A 204 -6.43 -8.10 -19.80
N ALA A 205 -6.28 -9.28 -20.42
CA ALA A 205 -7.21 -9.76 -21.43
C ALA A 205 -8.59 -10.08 -20.85
N THR A 206 -8.63 -10.71 -19.67
CA THR A 206 -9.89 -11.08 -18.98
C THR A 206 -10.71 -9.86 -18.58
N LEU A 207 -10.06 -8.79 -18.10
CA LEU A 207 -10.72 -7.52 -17.78
C LEU A 207 -10.99 -6.65 -19.01
N ALA A 208 -10.46 -7.04 -20.18
CA ALA A 208 -10.53 -6.28 -21.43
C ALA A 208 -10.22 -4.78 -21.21
N LEU A 209 -9.07 -4.49 -20.58
CA LEU A 209 -8.68 -3.13 -20.21
C LEU A 209 -8.54 -2.25 -21.47
N ASP A 210 -9.52 -1.39 -21.68
CA ASP A 210 -9.62 -0.47 -22.81
C ASP A 210 -9.07 0.93 -22.48
N GLU A 211 -9.13 1.84 -23.45
CA GLU A 211 -8.72 3.23 -23.24
C GLU A 211 -9.54 3.94 -22.15
N GLU A 212 -10.80 3.55 -21.94
CA GLU A 212 -11.63 4.10 -20.87
C GLU A 212 -11.12 3.68 -19.49
N SER A 213 -10.70 2.43 -19.33
CA SER A 213 -10.08 1.90 -18.12
C SER A 213 -8.77 2.63 -17.80
N VAL A 214 -7.95 2.89 -18.82
CA VAL A 214 -6.74 3.73 -18.71
C VAL A 214 -7.08 5.16 -18.28
N ARG A 215 -8.15 5.75 -18.84
CA ARG A 215 -8.63 7.10 -18.47
C ARG A 215 -9.11 7.15 -17.02
N LYS A 216 -9.82 6.11 -16.56
CA LYS A 216 -10.34 5.99 -15.18
C LYS A 216 -9.24 6.00 -14.13
N VAL A 217 -8.11 5.34 -14.39
CA VAL A 217 -6.95 5.30 -13.47
C VAL A 217 -5.91 6.40 -13.73
N GLY A 218 -6.16 7.26 -14.72
CA GLY A 218 -5.32 8.42 -15.04
C GLY A 218 -4.00 8.08 -15.74
N ASP A 219 -3.85 6.91 -16.33
CA ASP A 219 -2.63 6.51 -17.05
C ASP A 219 -2.59 7.05 -18.49
N THR A 220 -1.40 7.06 -19.11
CA THR A 220 -1.18 7.69 -20.42
C THR A 220 -1.26 6.73 -21.60
N THR A 221 -0.91 5.44 -21.44
CA THR A 221 -0.87 4.45 -22.53
C THR A 221 -1.30 3.06 -22.07
N THR A 222 -2.02 2.33 -22.92
CA THR A 222 -2.42 0.92 -22.73
C THR A 222 -1.20 -0.01 -22.77
N GLY A 223 -0.30 0.16 -23.75
CA GLY A 223 0.89 -0.69 -23.97
C GLY A 223 2.20 -0.22 -23.30
N GLY A 224 2.15 0.44 -22.14
CA GLY A 224 3.36 0.93 -21.45
C GLY A 224 4.29 -0.18 -20.91
N PRO A 225 5.44 0.17 -20.30
CA PRO A 225 6.34 -0.80 -19.67
C PRO A 225 5.63 -1.71 -18.67
N ALA A 226 6.17 -2.92 -18.41
CA ALA A 226 5.56 -3.92 -17.53
C ALA A 226 5.14 -3.36 -16.16
N VAL A 227 5.98 -2.54 -15.54
CA VAL A 227 5.70 -1.86 -14.25
C VAL A 227 4.49 -0.91 -14.35
N SER A 228 4.29 -0.24 -15.50
CA SER A 228 3.12 0.62 -15.73
C SER A 228 1.85 -0.19 -15.94
N ARG A 229 1.93 -1.27 -16.71
CA ARG A 229 0.81 -2.21 -16.91
C ARG A 229 0.36 -2.83 -15.59
N HIS A 230 1.32 -3.31 -14.80
CA HIS A 230 1.07 -3.89 -13.49
C HIS A 230 0.49 -2.84 -12.52
N SER A 231 1.06 -1.63 -12.45
CA SER A 231 0.50 -0.55 -11.62
C SER A 231 -0.94 -0.21 -11.99
N ARG A 232 -1.27 -0.12 -13.29
CA ARG A 232 -2.62 0.11 -13.78
C ARG A 232 -3.58 -0.96 -13.27
N LEU A 233 -3.21 -2.22 -13.46
CA LEU A 233 -4.04 -3.35 -13.09
C LEU A 233 -4.34 -3.34 -11.58
N ILE A 234 -3.31 -3.13 -10.75
CA ILE A 234 -3.48 -2.99 -9.29
C ILE A 234 -4.46 -1.86 -8.96
N ARG A 235 -4.37 -0.69 -9.63
CA ARG A 235 -5.29 0.42 -9.38
C ARG A 235 -6.74 0.07 -9.73
N VAL A 236 -6.97 -0.63 -10.85
CA VAL A 236 -8.31 -1.10 -11.25
C VAL A 236 -8.86 -2.05 -10.20
N LEU A 237 -8.10 -3.11 -9.86
CA LEU A 237 -8.51 -4.11 -8.88
C LEU A 237 -8.80 -3.49 -7.50
N MET A 238 -7.93 -2.59 -7.03
CA MET A 238 -8.11 -1.88 -5.77
C MET A 238 -9.34 -0.98 -5.78
N ARG A 239 -9.60 -0.30 -6.90
CA ARG A 239 -10.76 0.57 -7.05
C ARG A 239 -12.06 -0.23 -7.00
N ASP A 240 -12.14 -1.32 -7.74
CA ASP A 240 -13.33 -2.19 -7.76
C ASP A 240 -13.59 -2.80 -6.37
N LEU A 241 -12.53 -3.30 -5.73
CA LEU A 241 -12.59 -3.79 -4.35
C LEU A 241 -13.12 -2.72 -3.39
N LEU A 242 -12.55 -1.51 -3.43
CA LEU A 242 -12.96 -0.42 -2.55
C LEU A 242 -14.36 0.08 -2.85
N ILE A 243 -14.83 0.05 -4.10
CA ILE A 243 -16.23 0.37 -4.43
C ILE A 243 -17.17 -0.64 -3.78
N GLY A 244 -16.87 -1.93 -3.89
CA GLY A 244 -17.64 -3.00 -3.25
C GLY A 244 -17.66 -2.88 -1.72
N VAL A 245 -16.51 -2.62 -1.08
CA VAL A 245 -16.42 -2.44 0.37
C VAL A 245 -17.13 -1.16 0.82
N ASN A 246 -16.96 -0.04 0.08
CA ASN A 246 -17.66 1.21 0.37
C ASN A 246 -19.18 1.05 0.29
N TYR A 247 -19.66 0.23 -0.65
CA TYR A 247 -21.08 -0.10 -0.72
C TYR A 247 -21.56 -0.77 0.58
N LEU A 248 -20.85 -1.79 1.08
CA LEU A 248 -21.20 -2.43 2.35
C LEU A 248 -21.18 -1.44 3.52
N HIS A 249 -20.12 -0.64 3.63
CA HIS A 249 -19.95 0.33 4.72
C HIS A 249 -21.03 1.43 4.70
N SER A 250 -21.45 1.88 3.52
CA SER A 250 -22.55 2.84 3.38
C SER A 250 -23.92 2.26 3.77
N HIS A 251 -24.06 0.94 3.79
CA HIS A 251 -25.29 0.22 4.16
C HIS A 251 -25.23 -0.38 5.57
N GLY A 252 -24.28 0.06 6.40
CA GLY A 252 -24.23 -0.34 7.80
C GLY A 252 -23.61 -1.72 8.05
N LEU A 253 -22.86 -2.26 7.09
CA LEU A 253 -22.25 -3.59 7.15
C LEU A 253 -20.72 -3.51 7.05
N ALA A 254 -20.03 -4.32 7.83
CA ALA A 254 -18.65 -4.73 7.55
C ALA A 254 -18.63 -6.12 6.93
N HIS A 255 -17.67 -6.35 6.05
CA HIS A 255 -17.44 -7.67 5.46
C HIS A 255 -16.81 -8.64 6.47
N THR A 256 -15.88 -8.16 7.31
CA THR A 256 -15.12 -8.88 8.37
C THR A 256 -14.25 -10.07 7.92
N GLU A 257 -14.34 -10.45 6.66
CA GLU A 257 -13.56 -11.56 6.11
C GLU A 257 -12.88 -11.24 4.77
N LEU A 258 -12.39 -10.00 4.60
CA LEU A 258 -11.72 -9.59 3.36
C LEU A 258 -10.34 -10.26 3.27
N ARG A 259 -10.17 -11.11 2.23
CA ARG A 259 -8.93 -11.81 1.91
C ARG A 259 -8.88 -12.11 0.41
N LEU A 260 -7.70 -12.41 -0.14
CA LEU A 260 -7.52 -12.72 -1.56
C LEU A 260 -8.32 -13.95 -2.02
N GLU A 261 -8.60 -14.88 -1.11
CA GLU A 261 -9.42 -16.08 -1.38
C GLU A 261 -10.90 -15.75 -1.59
N ASN A 262 -11.36 -14.67 -0.96
CA ASN A 262 -12.77 -14.25 -0.95
C ASN A 262 -13.03 -13.15 -1.99
N VAL A 263 -12.17 -12.99 -2.98
CA VAL A 263 -12.30 -11.98 -4.01
C VAL A 263 -12.15 -12.65 -5.36
N HIS A 264 -13.13 -12.44 -6.24
CA HIS A 264 -13.24 -13.12 -7.53
C HIS A 264 -13.25 -12.09 -8.65
N ILE A 265 -12.78 -12.49 -9.83
CA ILE A 265 -12.70 -11.61 -11.00
C ILE A 265 -13.76 -12.07 -12.00
N SER A 266 -14.82 -11.30 -12.21
CA SER A 266 -15.86 -11.70 -13.18
C SER A 266 -15.40 -11.35 -14.60
N PRO A 267 -15.18 -12.31 -15.51
CA PRO A 267 -14.87 -12.03 -16.91
C PRO A 267 -16.05 -11.38 -17.64
N VAL A 268 -17.27 -11.71 -17.23
CA VAL A 268 -18.51 -11.18 -17.81
C VAL A 268 -18.66 -9.71 -17.46
N ASP A 269 -18.51 -9.37 -16.18
CA ASP A 269 -18.69 -7.99 -15.71
C ASP A 269 -17.40 -7.16 -15.82
N ARG A 270 -16.28 -7.79 -16.17
CA ARG A 270 -14.95 -7.19 -16.33
C ARG A 270 -14.44 -6.42 -15.11
N HIS A 271 -14.82 -6.86 -13.91
CA HIS A 271 -14.39 -6.25 -12.65
C HIS A 271 -14.39 -7.25 -11.49
N VAL A 272 -13.85 -6.79 -10.36
CA VAL A 272 -13.72 -7.59 -9.14
C VAL A 272 -15.04 -7.67 -8.36
N LYS A 273 -15.40 -8.87 -7.90
CA LYS A 273 -16.51 -9.14 -6.99
C LYS A 273 -16.03 -9.59 -5.63
N VAL A 274 -16.58 -8.94 -4.60
CA VAL A 274 -16.39 -9.33 -3.19
C VAL A 274 -17.18 -10.61 -2.93
N GLY A 275 -16.57 -11.54 -2.20
CA GLY A 275 -17.09 -12.87 -1.91
C GLY A 275 -18.36 -12.91 -1.06
N ILE A 276 -18.76 -14.12 -0.69
CA ILE A 276 -20.01 -14.37 0.03
C ILE A 276 -19.94 -13.76 1.44
N LEU A 277 -20.96 -12.98 1.80
CA LEU A 277 -21.06 -12.21 3.05
C LEU A 277 -21.43 -13.06 4.29
N GLY A 278 -20.93 -14.30 4.39
CA GLY A 278 -21.31 -15.23 5.46
C GLY A 278 -20.84 -14.82 6.86
N ASN A 279 -19.79 -14.00 6.96
CA ASN A 279 -19.29 -13.43 8.21
C ASN A 279 -19.60 -11.94 8.37
N ALA A 280 -20.34 -11.34 7.42
CA ALA A 280 -20.62 -9.92 7.47
C ALA A 280 -21.40 -9.56 8.75
N ALA A 281 -21.03 -8.42 9.33
CA ALA A 281 -21.54 -7.96 10.60
C ALA A 281 -22.12 -6.56 10.45
N TYR A 282 -23.24 -6.31 11.14
CA TYR A 282 -23.87 -5.00 11.17
C TYR A 282 -23.16 -4.08 12.16
N PHE A 283 -23.07 -2.80 11.84
CA PHE A 283 -22.54 -1.81 12.76
C PHE A 283 -23.47 -1.58 13.96
N HIS A 284 -24.77 -1.68 13.71
CA HIS A 284 -25.81 -1.57 14.73
C HIS A 284 -26.42 -2.95 14.93
N GLU A 285 -26.16 -3.56 16.09
CA GLU A 285 -27.05 -4.61 16.58
C GLU A 285 -28.28 -3.92 17.18
N ASN A 286 -29.47 -4.47 16.93
CA ASN A 286 -30.71 -4.03 17.57
C ASN A 286 -30.61 -4.32 19.08
N ALA A 287 -29.86 -3.51 19.82
CA ALA A 287 -29.84 -3.53 21.26
C ALA A 287 -31.10 -2.79 21.73
N GLY A 288 -32.03 -3.51 22.35
CA GLY A 288 -33.20 -2.94 23.00
C GLY A 288 -32.85 -2.18 24.30
N SER A 289 -31.83 -1.33 24.28
CA SER A 289 -31.48 -0.48 25.42
C SER A 289 -30.98 0.89 24.95
N ASP A 290 -31.66 1.94 25.44
CA ASP A 290 -31.47 3.36 25.11
C ASP A 290 -30.11 3.97 25.56
N ASN A 291 -29.14 3.15 25.97
CA ASN A 291 -27.87 3.62 26.51
C ASN A 291 -26.69 3.18 25.63
N ALA A 292 -26.24 4.11 24.77
CA ALA A 292 -24.84 4.41 24.38
C ALA A 292 -24.64 4.65 22.87
N PRO A 293 -24.98 5.85 22.35
CA PRO A 293 -24.61 6.24 20.98
C PRO A 293 -23.08 6.25 20.73
N GLU A 294 -22.25 6.50 21.76
CA GLU A 294 -20.78 6.49 21.64
C GLU A 294 -20.21 5.09 21.37
N ASN A 295 -20.69 4.06 22.09
CA ASN A 295 -20.25 2.67 21.90
C ASN A 295 -20.53 2.16 20.47
N ASN A 296 -21.62 2.62 19.85
CA ASN A 296 -22.00 2.24 18.49
C ASN A 296 -21.10 2.90 17.42
N LEU A 297 -20.67 4.15 17.64
CA LEU A 297 -19.73 4.85 16.76
C LEU A 297 -18.34 4.19 16.79
N ASP A 298 -17.88 3.82 17.98
CA ASP A 298 -16.60 3.13 18.16
C ASP A 298 -16.61 1.74 17.52
N ARG A 299 -17.69 0.97 17.71
CA ARG A 299 -17.88 -0.33 17.04
C ARG A 299 -17.84 -0.19 15.51
N ARG A 300 -18.61 0.75 14.97
CA ARG A 300 -18.63 1.05 13.53
C ARG A 300 -17.23 1.38 13.02
N GLN A 301 -16.52 2.28 13.70
CA GLN A 301 -15.18 2.69 13.32
C GLN A 301 -14.21 1.51 13.37
N MET A 302 -14.25 0.68 14.41
CA MET A 302 -13.40 -0.50 14.54
C MET A 302 -13.63 -1.51 13.42
N MET A 303 -14.90 -1.77 13.06
CA MET A 303 -15.25 -2.72 12.00
C MET A 303 -14.85 -2.22 10.61
N ILE A 304 -15.11 -0.94 10.31
CA ILE A 304 -14.64 -0.31 9.06
C ILE A 304 -13.12 -0.38 8.99
N ALA A 305 -12.44 0.01 10.06
CA ALA A 305 -11.00 -0.02 10.10
C ALA A 305 -10.48 -1.45 9.91
N PHE A 306 -11.11 -2.47 10.50
CA PHE A 306 -10.71 -3.86 10.30
C PHE A 306 -10.72 -4.26 8.83
N ASP A 307 -11.83 -3.99 8.12
CA ASP A 307 -11.95 -4.25 6.69
C ASP A 307 -10.86 -3.51 5.88
N MET A 308 -10.62 -2.24 6.20
CA MET A 308 -9.60 -1.43 5.51
C MET A 308 -8.17 -1.97 5.74
N ARG A 309 -7.89 -2.56 6.91
CA ARG A 309 -6.61 -3.22 7.18
C ARG A 309 -6.44 -4.47 6.32
N CYS A 310 -7.50 -5.26 6.18
CA CYS A 310 -7.52 -6.40 5.29
C CYS A 310 -7.28 -6.01 3.82
N VAL A 311 -7.91 -4.92 3.36
CA VAL A 311 -7.65 -4.33 2.03
C VAL A 311 -6.18 -3.92 1.89
N GLY A 312 -5.57 -3.34 2.93
CA GLY A 312 -4.13 -3.05 2.96
C GLY A 312 -3.25 -4.29 2.78
N PHE A 313 -3.57 -5.40 3.46
CA PHE A 313 -2.84 -6.66 3.28
C PHE A 313 -3.02 -7.26 1.88
N MET A 314 -4.21 -7.14 1.31
CA MET A 314 -4.46 -7.57 -0.07
C MET A 314 -3.69 -6.70 -1.06
N MET A 315 -3.66 -5.37 -0.88
CA MET A 315 -2.85 -4.45 -1.68
C MET A 315 -1.37 -4.82 -1.62
N ALA A 316 -0.84 -5.06 -0.42
CA ALA A 316 0.56 -5.44 -0.22
C ALA A 316 0.91 -6.71 -1.03
N LYS A 317 0.07 -7.75 -0.96
CA LYS A 317 0.27 -9.01 -1.67
C LYS A 317 0.09 -8.92 -3.19
N MET A 318 -0.81 -8.05 -3.66
CA MET A 318 -0.96 -7.79 -5.10
C MET A 318 0.26 -7.10 -5.67
N VAL A 319 0.89 -6.20 -4.89
CA VAL A 319 2.02 -5.40 -5.36
C VAL A 319 3.35 -6.15 -5.18
N LEU A 320 3.53 -6.81 -4.04
CA LEU A 320 4.73 -7.55 -3.64
C LEU A 320 4.36 -9.04 -3.53
N GLN A 321 4.61 -9.79 -4.60
CA GLN A 321 4.25 -11.20 -4.68
C GLN A 321 5.02 -12.06 -3.68
N GLU A 322 6.17 -11.61 -3.22
CA GLU A 322 6.98 -12.25 -2.17
C GLU A 322 6.18 -12.38 -0.86
N LEU A 323 5.19 -11.49 -0.63
CA LEU A 323 4.29 -11.58 0.52
C LEU A 323 3.21 -12.67 0.39
N MET A 324 3.19 -13.41 -0.72
CA MET A 324 2.40 -14.63 -0.84
C MET A 324 3.04 -15.80 -0.10
N ASP A 325 4.36 -15.78 0.12
CA ASP A 325 5.06 -16.73 0.99
C ASP A 325 4.63 -16.53 2.46
N PRO A 326 4.08 -17.56 3.13
CA PRO A 326 3.70 -17.48 4.54
C PRO A 326 4.82 -17.04 5.49
N LEU A 327 6.08 -17.40 5.22
CA LEU A 327 7.23 -17.08 6.06
C LEU A 327 7.56 -15.58 5.97
N ILE A 328 7.68 -15.05 4.75
CA ILE A 328 7.91 -13.63 4.51
C ILE A 328 6.73 -12.80 5.03
N PHE A 329 5.50 -13.26 4.79
CA PHE A 329 4.30 -12.59 5.29
C PHE A 329 4.23 -12.58 6.83
N THR A 330 4.78 -13.59 7.50
CA THR A 330 4.85 -13.62 8.97
C THR A 330 5.86 -12.59 9.50
N LYS A 331 7.03 -12.46 8.86
CA LYS A 331 7.97 -11.36 9.15
C LYS A 331 7.27 -10.00 8.94
N PHE A 332 6.59 -9.82 7.82
CA PHE A 332 5.82 -8.60 7.53
C PHE A 332 4.73 -8.31 8.57
N LYS A 333 3.98 -9.31 9.05
CA LYS A 333 3.00 -9.12 10.12
C LYS A 333 3.67 -8.74 11.45
N SER A 334 4.85 -9.30 11.74
CA SER A 334 5.58 -9.03 12.97
C SER A 334 5.95 -7.55 13.13
N PHE A 335 6.16 -6.85 12.01
CA PHE A 335 6.38 -5.41 11.98
C PHE A 335 5.25 -4.64 12.69
N PHE A 336 3.99 -5.01 12.43
CA PHE A 336 2.83 -4.35 13.04
C PHE A 336 2.60 -4.80 14.48
N THR A 337 2.89 -6.06 14.82
CA THR A 337 2.72 -6.53 16.21
C THR A 337 3.72 -5.89 17.16
N LYS A 338 4.91 -5.52 16.66
CA LYS A 338 5.91 -4.72 17.38
C LYS A 338 5.54 -3.24 17.52
N GLY A 339 4.45 -2.79 16.88
CA GLY A 339 3.96 -1.42 16.97
C GLY A 339 4.76 -0.40 16.15
N HIS A 340 5.59 -0.84 15.20
CA HIS A 340 6.29 0.07 14.29
C HIS A 340 5.31 0.89 13.44
N ASP A 341 5.72 2.11 13.08
CA ASP A 341 4.89 3.00 12.26
C ASP A 341 4.82 2.50 10.81
N PRO A 342 3.62 2.22 10.25
CA PRO A 342 3.44 1.78 8.86
C PRO A 342 4.02 2.72 7.81
N SER A 343 4.30 3.97 8.16
CA SER A 343 5.00 4.90 7.28
C SER A 343 6.39 4.38 6.90
N CYS A 344 7.06 3.64 7.79
CA CYS A 344 8.43 3.11 7.59
C CYS A 344 8.47 1.76 6.86
N LEU A 345 7.35 1.35 6.23
CA LEU A 345 7.26 0.06 5.56
C LEU A 345 8.26 -0.12 4.43
N ARG A 346 8.58 0.96 3.71
CA ARG A 346 9.54 0.94 2.61
C ARG A 346 10.92 0.51 3.11
N GLU A 347 11.41 1.18 4.15
CA GLU A 347 12.73 0.97 4.74
C GLU A 347 12.86 -0.43 5.34
N TYR A 348 11.78 -0.93 5.95
CA TYR A 348 11.71 -2.30 6.47
C TYR A 348 11.72 -3.34 5.34
N LEU A 349 10.88 -3.19 4.32
CA LEU A 349 10.73 -4.18 3.24
C LEU A 349 11.95 -4.27 2.32
N LEU A 350 12.65 -3.16 2.06
CA LEU A 350 13.92 -3.18 1.31
C LEU A 350 14.95 -4.13 1.94
N ARG A 351 14.97 -4.21 3.27
CA ARG A 351 15.88 -5.11 3.99
C ARG A 351 15.38 -6.55 4.02
N VAL A 352 14.08 -6.75 4.28
CA VAL A 352 13.49 -8.09 4.39
C VAL A 352 13.53 -8.84 3.07
N LEU A 353 13.39 -8.12 1.95
CA LEU A 353 13.47 -8.70 0.61
C LEU A 353 14.90 -8.72 0.06
N GLU A 354 15.91 -8.45 0.90
CA GLU A 354 17.35 -8.43 0.56
C GLU A 354 17.74 -7.50 -0.61
N HIS A 355 16.84 -6.62 -1.03
CA HIS A 355 17.07 -5.66 -2.10
C HIS A 355 17.48 -4.30 -1.52
N ARG A 356 18.80 -4.03 -1.46
CA ARG A 356 19.31 -2.70 -1.09
C ARG A 356 18.94 -1.60 -2.09
N LEU A 357 18.42 -1.96 -3.27
CA LEU A 357 17.96 -1.04 -4.32
C LEU A 357 16.56 -1.45 -4.81
N SER A 358 15.65 -0.48 -4.89
CA SER A 358 14.28 -0.65 -5.40
C SER A 358 14.22 -1.02 -6.89
N SER A 359 15.30 -0.81 -7.64
CA SER A 359 15.36 -0.97 -9.11
C SER A 359 15.22 -2.42 -9.60
N GLY A 360 15.46 -3.42 -8.76
CA GLY A 360 15.30 -4.83 -9.14
C GLY A 360 13.86 -5.35 -9.00
N ASN A 361 13.09 -4.80 -8.06
CA ASN A 361 11.77 -5.33 -7.70
C ASN A 361 10.64 -4.49 -8.29
N VAL A 362 9.83 -5.10 -9.16
CA VAL A 362 8.70 -4.43 -9.83
C VAL A 362 7.70 -3.84 -8.83
N GLY A 363 7.41 -4.55 -7.74
CA GLY A 363 6.48 -4.08 -6.70
C GLY A 363 6.98 -2.84 -5.97
N LEU A 364 8.26 -2.82 -5.58
CA LEU A 364 8.87 -1.63 -4.96
C LEU A 364 8.86 -0.43 -5.91
N GLN A 365 9.15 -0.64 -7.19
CA GLN A 365 9.06 0.42 -8.21
C GLN A 365 7.64 0.96 -8.36
N ILE A 366 6.60 0.11 -8.29
CA ILE A 366 5.20 0.54 -8.33
C ILE A 366 4.87 1.45 -7.16
N LEU A 367 5.33 1.11 -5.96
CA LEU A 367 5.06 1.89 -4.74
C LEU A 367 5.86 3.20 -4.69
N ASP A 368 7.08 3.22 -5.26
CA ASP A 368 7.94 4.41 -5.35
C ASP A 368 7.49 5.42 -6.43
N ARG A 369 6.66 5.00 -7.39
CA ARG A 369 6.09 5.88 -8.43
C ARG A 369 5.18 6.95 -7.84
N ASN A 370 4.96 8.01 -8.64
CA ASN A 370 4.09 9.14 -8.30
C ASN A 370 4.42 9.73 -6.91
N TRP A 371 5.71 9.95 -6.64
CA TRP A 371 6.22 10.49 -5.37
C TRP A 371 5.89 9.60 -4.16
N GLY A 372 5.96 8.28 -4.32
CA GLY A 372 5.72 7.34 -3.24
C GLY A 372 4.25 7.21 -2.84
N ALA A 373 3.30 7.58 -3.71
CA ALA A 373 1.86 7.53 -3.38
C ALA A 373 1.37 6.12 -3.03
N GLY A 374 1.97 5.07 -3.62
CA GLY A 374 1.63 3.69 -3.27
C GLY A 374 1.98 3.36 -1.83
N TRP A 375 3.18 3.74 -1.39
CA TRP A 375 3.59 3.61 0.00
C TRP A 375 2.70 4.40 0.97
N ASN A 376 2.27 5.61 0.59
CA ASN A 376 1.39 6.42 1.43
C ASN A 376 0.03 5.75 1.64
N LEU A 377 -0.60 5.28 0.56
CA LEU A 377 -1.88 4.58 0.65
C LEU A 377 -1.73 3.34 1.52
N LEU A 378 -0.67 2.56 1.30
CA LEU A 378 -0.42 1.34 2.06
C LEU A 378 -0.22 1.63 3.56
N SER A 379 0.53 2.67 3.91
CA SER A 379 0.70 3.07 5.32
C SER A 379 -0.61 3.52 5.98
N LEU A 380 -1.49 4.18 5.23
CA LEU A 380 -2.78 4.64 5.72
C LEU A 380 -3.79 3.49 5.87
N LEU A 381 -3.78 2.51 4.96
CA LEU A 381 -4.59 1.28 5.06
C LEU A 381 -4.15 0.42 6.25
N LEU A 382 -2.84 0.38 6.54
CA LEU A 382 -2.25 -0.45 7.58
C LEU A 382 -1.97 0.31 8.89
N ALA A 383 -2.50 1.52 9.05
CA ALA A 383 -2.34 2.34 10.26
C ALA A 383 -2.65 1.54 11.54
N ASN A 384 -1.77 1.61 12.55
CA ASN A 384 -1.92 0.82 13.79
C ASN A 384 -3.20 1.17 14.56
N LYS A 385 -3.50 2.47 14.68
CA LYS A 385 -4.71 2.96 15.35
C LYS A 385 -5.90 2.92 14.36
N PRO A 386 -7.04 2.31 14.73
CA PRO A 386 -8.24 2.29 13.89
C PRO A 386 -8.71 3.68 13.46
N SER A 387 -8.63 4.67 14.36
CA SER A 387 -9.04 6.05 14.10
C SER A 387 -8.15 6.81 13.12
N LYS A 388 -6.91 6.35 12.89
CA LYS A 388 -5.99 6.92 11.89
C LYS A 388 -6.04 6.19 10.55
N ARG A 389 -6.82 5.11 10.45
CA ARG A 389 -6.90 4.29 9.25
C ARG A 389 -7.84 4.94 8.25
N ILE A 390 -7.39 5.02 7.00
CA ILE A 390 -8.15 5.65 5.92
C ILE A 390 -9.49 4.93 5.68
N SER A 391 -10.55 5.71 5.45
CA SER A 391 -11.85 5.17 5.05
C SER A 391 -11.88 4.74 3.57
N CYS A 392 -12.87 3.94 3.13
CA CYS A 392 -12.99 3.58 1.72
C CYS A 392 -13.13 4.80 0.80
N LEU A 393 -13.93 5.78 1.22
CA LEU A 393 -14.21 6.98 0.43
C LEU A 393 -12.95 7.83 0.23
N GLU A 394 -12.14 7.99 1.28
CA GLU A 394 -10.87 8.70 1.21
C GLU A 394 -9.84 7.91 0.39
N ALA A 395 -9.80 6.58 0.54
CA ALA A 395 -8.92 5.72 -0.24
C ALA A 395 -9.21 5.82 -1.74
N LEU A 396 -10.48 5.84 -2.14
CA LEU A 396 -10.90 6.02 -3.54
C LEU A 396 -10.49 7.39 -4.13
N ARG A 397 -10.27 8.40 -3.28
CA ARG A 397 -9.78 9.74 -3.66
C ARG A 397 -8.25 9.87 -3.57
N HIS A 398 -7.56 8.81 -3.16
CA HIS A 398 -6.13 8.84 -2.94
C HIS A 398 -5.36 8.95 -4.27
N PRO A 399 -4.30 9.78 -4.37
CA PRO A 399 -3.55 9.99 -5.62
C PRO A 399 -3.02 8.73 -6.28
N PHE A 400 -2.75 7.69 -5.50
CA PHE A 400 -2.35 6.37 -6.04
C PHE A 400 -3.44 5.76 -6.93
N LEU A 401 -4.72 5.85 -6.57
CA LEU A 401 -5.83 5.24 -7.32
C LEU A 401 -6.38 6.14 -8.42
N CYS A 402 -6.34 7.47 -8.21
CA CYS A 402 -6.81 8.41 -9.22
C CYS A 402 -5.76 8.69 -10.32
N GLY A 403 -4.48 8.41 -10.06
CA GLY A 403 -3.41 8.69 -11.03
C GLY A 403 -3.13 10.18 -11.23
N PRO A 404 -2.09 10.54 -12.01
CA PRO A 404 -1.57 11.91 -12.10
C PRO A 404 -2.50 12.90 -12.81
N ARG A 405 -3.51 12.41 -13.56
CA ARG A 405 -4.45 13.26 -14.31
C ARG A 405 -5.55 13.85 -13.44
N TRP A 406 -5.85 13.25 -12.30
CA TRP A 406 -6.93 13.67 -11.42
C TRP A 406 -6.39 14.68 -10.40
N ARG A 407 -6.64 15.97 -10.68
CA ARG A 407 -6.20 17.09 -9.84
C ARG A 407 -7.13 17.26 -8.64
N VAL A 408 -7.13 16.33 -7.70
CA VAL A 408 -7.58 16.66 -6.34
C VAL A 408 -6.51 17.58 -5.76
N ALA A 409 -6.89 18.75 -5.22
CA ALA A 409 -5.94 19.62 -4.56
C ALA A 409 -5.26 18.83 -3.43
N PRO A 410 -3.96 18.52 -3.55
CA PRO A 410 -3.31 17.63 -2.60
C PRO A 410 -3.22 18.29 -1.22
N SER A 411 -3.48 17.54 -0.15
CA SER A 411 -3.28 18.02 1.21
C SER A 411 -1.82 18.37 1.48
N LYS A 412 -1.55 19.19 2.49
CA LYS A 412 -0.16 19.50 2.91
C LYS A 412 0.60 18.21 3.28
N GLU A 413 -0.08 17.21 3.84
CA GLU A 413 0.50 15.92 4.21
C GLU A 413 1.00 15.12 3.02
N ILE A 414 0.20 14.97 1.97
CA ILE A 414 0.62 14.19 0.80
C ILE A 414 1.75 14.88 0.03
N ILE A 415 1.81 16.22 0.06
CA ILE A 415 2.91 16.97 -0.55
C ILE A 415 4.21 16.74 0.21
N ARG A 416 4.17 16.83 1.55
CA ARG A 416 5.32 16.51 2.42
C ARG A 416 5.80 15.08 2.20
N TRP A 417 4.86 14.14 2.16
CA TRP A 417 5.16 12.75 1.84
C TRP A 417 5.90 12.63 0.50
N GLY A 418 5.36 13.28 -0.54
CA GLY A 418 5.91 13.20 -1.89
C GLY A 418 7.30 13.82 -2.02
N LEU A 419 7.55 14.95 -1.37
CA LEU A 419 8.87 15.58 -1.30
C LEU A 419 9.88 14.65 -0.62
N GLY A 420 9.52 14.11 0.55
CA GLY A 420 10.37 13.20 1.31
C GLY A 420 10.69 11.91 0.56
N SER A 421 9.67 11.25 0.01
CA SER A 421 9.88 10.03 -0.78
C SER A 421 10.72 10.27 -2.03
N THR A 422 10.58 11.43 -2.68
CA THR A 422 11.43 11.80 -3.82
C THR A 422 12.87 12.10 -3.39
N ALA A 423 13.06 12.74 -2.23
CA ALA A 423 14.39 13.03 -1.67
C ALA A 423 15.15 11.73 -1.35
N VAL A 424 14.51 10.76 -0.68
CA VAL A 424 15.08 9.44 -0.39
C VAL A 424 15.48 8.73 -1.67
N ARG A 425 14.58 8.67 -2.66
CA ARG A 425 14.88 8.00 -3.93
C ARG A 425 16.04 8.66 -4.69
N ILE A 426 16.10 10.00 -4.69
CA ILE A 426 17.23 10.71 -5.30
C ILE A 426 18.54 10.34 -4.59
N ALA A 427 18.50 10.21 -3.27
CA ALA A 427 19.68 9.88 -2.48
C ALA A 427 20.18 8.44 -2.69
N GLU A 428 19.26 7.48 -2.91
CA GLU A 428 19.59 6.07 -3.08
C GLU A 428 19.96 5.67 -4.52
N GLU A 429 19.29 6.23 -5.54
CA GLU A 429 19.41 5.76 -6.93
C GLU A 429 20.51 6.45 -7.76
N TYR A 430 20.99 7.64 -7.35
CA TYR A 430 21.81 8.47 -8.25
C TYR A 430 23.20 8.78 -7.70
N ILE A 431 24.21 8.50 -8.54
CA ILE A 431 25.58 9.00 -8.38
C ILE A 431 25.55 10.51 -8.73
N TYR A 432 25.71 11.35 -7.71
CA TYR A 432 25.28 12.75 -7.70
C TYR A 432 25.96 13.69 -8.71
N SER A 433 25.30 13.92 -9.83
CA SER A 433 25.57 15.06 -10.73
C SER A 433 25.12 16.40 -10.09
N ARG A 434 25.72 17.52 -10.48
CA ARG A 434 25.39 18.88 -9.98
C ARG A 434 23.87 19.21 -10.05
N PRO A 435 23.12 18.85 -11.11
CA PRO A 435 21.67 19.07 -11.18
C PRO A 435 20.87 18.34 -10.10
N GLN A 436 21.22 17.10 -9.77
CA GLN A 436 20.51 16.32 -8.75
C GLN A 436 20.72 16.90 -7.35
N ARG A 437 21.94 17.35 -7.05
CA ARG A 437 22.24 18.04 -5.78
C ARG A 437 21.40 19.29 -5.59
N ARG A 438 21.30 20.13 -6.63
CA ARG A 438 20.43 21.32 -6.61
C ARG A 438 18.97 20.95 -6.39
N LYS A 439 18.50 19.87 -7.01
CA LYS A 439 17.12 19.38 -6.83
C LYS A 439 16.86 18.87 -5.42
N LEU A 440 17.81 18.15 -4.82
CA LEU A 440 17.70 17.65 -3.46
C LEU A 440 17.73 18.78 -2.42
N SER A 441 18.63 19.74 -2.56
CA SER A 441 18.65 20.95 -1.71
C SER A 441 17.30 21.67 -1.75
N HIS A 442 16.75 21.86 -2.95
CA HIS A 442 15.45 22.48 -3.12
C HIS A 442 14.32 21.71 -2.43
N PHE A 443 14.32 20.37 -2.50
CA PHE A 443 13.31 19.58 -1.79
C PHE A 443 13.46 19.65 -0.28
N ILE A 444 14.69 19.68 0.24
CA ILE A 444 14.95 19.88 1.67
C ILE A 444 14.35 21.22 2.13
N GLU A 445 14.62 22.30 1.42
CA GLU A 445 14.06 23.62 1.73
C GLU A 445 12.53 23.65 1.70
N LEU A 446 11.91 23.01 0.71
CA LEU A 446 10.45 22.90 0.64
C LEU A 446 9.88 22.09 1.82
N MET A 447 10.54 21.01 2.23
CA MET A 447 10.13 20.21 3.39
C MET A 447 10.22 21.02 4.69
N GLU A 448 11.29 21.77 4.87
CA GLU A 448 11.50 22.63 6.04
C GLU A 448 10.41 23.72 6.16
N MET A 449 10.03 24.34 5.04
CA MET A 449 8.90 25.28 5.01
C MET A 449 7.56 24.63 5.34
N LEU A 450 7.41 23.34 5.05
CA LEU A 450 6.22 22.55 5.33
C LEU A 450 6.35 21.77 6.66
N THR A 451 7.27 22.12 7.55
CA THR A 451 7.50 21.34 8.77
C THR A 451 6.21 21.15 9.60
N PRO A 452 5.83 19.91 9.95
CA PRO A 452 4.64 19.66 10.78
C PRO A 452 4.82 20.08 12.24
N HIS A 453 6.07 20.10 12.71
CA HIS A 453 6.41 20.19 14.12
C HIS A 453 7.38 21.33 14.35
N SER A 454 6.84 22.51 14.64
CA SER A 454 7.63 23.70 15.00
C SER A 454 7.98 23.78 16.48
N LYS A 455 7.30 23.01 17.34
CA LYS A 455 7.45 23.05 18.80
C LYS A 455 8.35 21.91 19.30
N PRO A 456 9.32 22.19 20.20
CA PRO A 456 10.19 21.18 20.84
C PRO A 456 9.46 19.98 21.45
N LYS A 457 8.27 20.19 22.02
CA LYS A 457 7.48 19.13 22.67
C LYS A 457 7.14 17.99 21.72
N HIS A 458 6.77 18.30 20.47
CA HIS A 458 6.46 17.28 19.47
C HIS A 458 7.69 16.49 19.03
N TRP A 459 8.86 17.14 19.00
CA TRP A 459 10.11 16.47 18.66
C TRP A 459 10.47 15.40 19.69
N LEU A 460 10.24 15.66 20.99
CA LEU A 460 10.48 14.67 22.05
C LEU A 460 9.61 13.41 21.93
N GLU A 461 8.50 13.47 21.20
CA GLU A 461 7.62 12.32 20.95
C GLU A 461 8.01 11.55 19.68
N VAL A 462 8.48 12.25 18.64
CA VAL A 462 8.71 11.67 17.31
C VAL A 462 10.18 11.29 17.08
N ILE A 463 11.14 12.07 17.58
CA ILE A 463 12.57 11.86 17.33
C ILE A 463 13.15 10.57 17.94
N PRO A 464 12.67 10.02 19.08
CA PRO A 464 13.32 8.84 19.64
C PRO A 464 13.26 7.62 18.70
N GLY A 465 14.36 6.88 18.62
CA GLY A 465 14.53 5.72 17.76
C GLY A 465 15.85 5.70 17.01
N LYS A 466 16.04 4.67 16.17
CA LYS A 466 17.24 4.48 15.35
C LYS A 466 17.02 5.09 13.96
N TRP A 467 17.94 5.94 13.52
CA TRP A 467 17.88 6.67 12.26
C TRP A 467 19.08 6.34 11.39
N ARG A 468 18.86 5.75 10.22
CA ARG A 468 19.90 5.47 9.24
C ARG A 468 20.25 6.72 8.46
N PHE A 469 21.53 7.06 8.40
CA PHE A 469 22.03 8.15 7.59
C PHE A 469 21.92 7.82 6.09
N LEU A 470 21.42 8.77 5.30
CA LEU A 470 21.28 8.64 3.85
C LEU A 470 22.18 9.60 3.06
N TYR A 471 22.18 10.88 3.45
CA TYR A 471 22.82 11.92 2.63
C TYR A 471 23.24 13.14 3.45
N SER A 472 24.33 13.79 3.04
CA SER A 472 24.75 15.11 3.53
C SER A 472 24.96 16.06 2.36
N THR A 473 24.46 17.30 2.47
CA THR A 473 24.70 18.34 1.46
C THR A 473 26.13 18.88 1.49
N GLY A 474 26.82 18.77 2.63
CA GLY A 474 28.17 19.31 2.81
C GLY A 474 29.24 18.37 2.29
N ARG A 475 29.17 17.09 2.69
CA ARG A 475 30.17 16.08 2.33
C ARG A 475 29.55 14.90 1.62
N HIS A 476 30.17 14.51 0.50
CA HIS A 476 29.76 13.37 -0.30
C HIS A 476 30.26 12.06 0.31
N ILE A 477 29.34 11.12 0.55
CA ILE A 477 29.68 9.70 0.69
C ILE A 477 29.55 9.07 -0.70
N GLY A 478 30.62 8.50 -1.23
CA GLY A 478 30.57 7.89 -2.56
C GLY A 478 31.94 7.52 -3.11
N LEU A 479 31.94 6.97 -4.33
CA LEU A 479 33.14 6.54 -5.04
C LEU A 479 34.10 7.72 -5.23
N THR A 480 35.15 7.75 -4.44
CA THR A 480 36.28 8.64 -4.64
C THR A 480 37.29 7.96 -5.55
N LEU A 481 37.77 8.66 -6.58
CA LEU A 481 38.91 8.20 -7.39
C LEU A 481 40.25 8.21 -6.63
N ARG A 482 40.23 8.66 -5.38
CA ARG A 482 41.42 8.65 -4.51
C ARG A 482 41.82 7.21 -4.20
N GLN A 483 43.12 6.99 -4.12
CA GLN A 483 43.67 5.76 -3.56
C GLN A 483 43.78 5.93 -2.04
N PRO A 484 42.97 5.23 -1.22
CA PRO A 484 42.98 5.43 0.22
C PRO A 484 44.19 4.74 0.85
N PRO A 485 44.76 5.31 1.94
CA PRO A 485 45.91 4.72 2.65
C PRO A 485 45.56 3.39 3.33
N ALA A 486 44.34 3.30 3.88
CA ALA A 486 43.73 2.06 4.33
C ALA A 486 42.39 1.90 3.62
N ARG A 487 42.01 0.67 3.27
CA ARG A 487 40.77 0.41 2.54
C ARG A 487 39.67 0.05 3.49
N VAL A 488 38.77 1.00 3.68
CA VAL A 488 37.64 0.84 4.57
C VAL A 488 36.36 0.90 3.75
N LEU A 489 35.51 -0.11 3.93
CA LEU A 489 34.15 -0.12 3.43
C LEU A 489 33.22 0.34 4.54
N ILE A 490 32.57 1.48 4.38
CA ILE A 490 31.55 1.93 5.33
C ILE A 490 30.29 1.07 5.16
N GLY A 491 29.82 0.52 6.28
CA GLY A 491 28.59 -0.24 6.39
C GLY A 491 27.39 0.67 6.65
N ASP A 492 26.53 0.27 7.58
CA ASP A 492 25.41 1.12 8.00
C ASP A 492 25.92 2.19 8.99
N VAL A 493 25.48 3.42 8.75
CA VAL A 493 25.68 4.55 9.66
C VAL A 493 24.34 4.92 10.27
N CYS A 494 24.23 4.82 11.59
CA CYS A 494 22.99 5.05 12.32
C CYS A 494 23.18 6.10 13.40
N LEU A 495 22.16 6.91 13.62
CA LEU A 495 22.01 7.81 14.76
C LEU A 495 20.86 7.29 15.61
N THR A 496 21.17 6.76 16.79
CA THR A 496 20.19 6.34 17.78
C THR A 496 19.91 7.50 18.71
N VAL A 497 18.64 7.89 18.80
CA VAL A 497 18.18 8.96 19.70
C VAL A 497 17.35 8.33 20.80
N ALA A 498 17.80 8.46 22.04
CA ALA A 498 17.09 8.02 23.22
C ALA A 498 16.71 9.22 24.10
N ARG A 499 15.65 9.03 24.89
CA ARG A 499 15.17 10.04 25.82
C ARG A 499 15.48 9.59 27.24
N ASP A 500 16.29 10.36 27.95
CA ASP A 500 16.78 10.00 29.29
C ASP A 500 15.63 9.90 30.31
N SER A 501 14.63 10.78 30.23
CA SER A 501 13.38 10.64 31.01
C SER A 501 12.20 11.41 30.38
N LYS A 502 10.96 10.99 30.70
CA LYS A 502 9.72 11.64 30.21
C LYS A 502 9.54 13.10 30.66
N LEU A 503 10.23 13.53 31.71
CA LEU A 503 10.15 14.89 32.26
C LEU A 503 11.30 15.78 31.81
N ASN A 504 12.38 15.21 31.30
CA ASN A 504 13.56 15.97 30.90
C ASN A 504 13.55 16.27 29.39
N ASN A 505 14.11 17.43 29.03
CA ASN A 505 14.32 17.85 27.64
C ASN A 505 15.71 17.41 27.11
N ARG A 506 16.33 16.43 27.79
CA ARG A 506 17.62 15.85 27.42
C ARG A 506 17.39 14.62 26.54
N LEU A 507 18.17 14.53 25.48
CA LEU A 507 18.28 13.40 24.60
C LEU A 507 19.70 12.87 24.65
N SER A 508 19.82 11.55 24.64
CA SER A 508 21.07 10.86 24.34
C SER A 508 21.11 10.59 22.83
N LEU A 509 22.18 11.03 22.19
CA LEU A 509 22.48 10.82 20.78
C LEU A 509 23.66 9.86 20.70
N THR A 510 23.47 8.72 20.03
CA THR A 510 24.51 7.74 19.79
C THR A 510 24.67 7.53 18.29
N SER A 511 25.81 7.92 17.73
CA SER A 511 26.21 7.65 16.35
C SER A 511 26.92 6.31 16.30
N ASP A 512 26.36 5.33 15.59
CA ASP A 512 26.93 4.01 15.33
C ASP A 512 27.37 3.94 13.86
N ILE A 513 28.69 3.84 13.63
CA ILE A 513 29.29 3.70 12.30
C ILE A 513 29.93 2.31 12.21
N GLU A 514 29.31 1.41 11.45
CA GLU A 514 29.90 0.12 11.11
C GLU A 514 30.81 0.27 9.90
N PHE A 515 31.97 -0.40 9.91
CA PHE A 515 32.88 -0.44 8.77
C PHE A 515 33.67 -1.75 8.71
N THR A 516 34.20 -2.06 7.54
CA THR A 516 35.04 -3.25 7.32
C THR A 516 36.36 -2.82 6.70
N VAL A 517 37.47 -3.17 7.34
CA VAL A 517 38.83 -2.94 6.86
C VAL A 517 39.23 -4.11 5.95
N MET A 518 39.31 -3.86 4.65
CA MET A 518 39.62 -4.90 3.67
C MET A 518 41.11 -5.26 3.68
N ARG A 519 41.40 -6.55 3.51
CA ARG A 519 42.78 -7.07 3.43
C ARG A 519 43.31 -6.94 2.00
N GLY A 520 44.55 -6.48 1.86
CA GLY A 520 45.30 -6.49 0.59
C GLY A 520 45.31 -5.19 -0.23
N ARG A 521 46.21 -5.15 -1.22
CA ARG A 521 46.49 -3.99 -2.09
C ARG A 521 45.63 -3.90 -3.35
N ASN A 522 44.71 -4.82 -3.64
CA ASN A 522 43.68 -4.68 -4.70
C ASN A 522 42.26 -4.62 -4.11
N TRP A 523 41.31 -3.92 -4.74
CA TRP A 523 39.92 -3.93 -4.28
C TRP A 523 39.41 -5.37 -4.45
N PRO A 524 39.25 -6.14 -3.36
CA PRO A 524 38.95 -7.55 -3.51
C PRO A 524 37.50 -7.67 -4.03
N HIS A 525 37.28 -8.61 -4.95
CA HIS A 525 35.92 -8.95 -5.38
C HIS A 525 35.09 -9.43 -4.18
N ASP A 526 35.74 -10.17 -3.29
CA ASP A 526 35.21 -10.55 -1.98
C ASP A 526 35.53 -9.46 -0.97
N LYS A 527 34.50 -8.71 -0.54
CA LYS A 527 34.59 -7.59 0.42
C LYS A 527 34.88 -8.04 1.86
N ILE A 528 35.67 -9.08 2.01
CA ILE A 528 36.03 -9.71 3.28
C ILE A 528 37.12 -8.87 3.96
N GLY A 529 37.00 -8.70 5.26
CA GLY A 529 37.91 -7.88 6.04
C GLY A 529 37.62 -7.97 7.53
N VAL A 530 38.35 -7.16 8.31
CA VAL A 530 38.16 -7.04 9.75
C VAL A 530 37.06 -6.01 10.00
N ASN A 531 36.03 -6.38 10.74
CA ASN A 531 34.96 -5.44 11.08
C ASN A 531 35.40 -4.51 12.21
N GLY A 532 34.92 -3.27 12.12
CA GLY A 532 35.10 -2.25 13.13
C GLY A 532 33.80 -1.49 13.36
N LYS A 533 33.67 -0.96 14.57
CA LYS A 533 32.55 -0.13 14.98
C LYS A 533 33.07 1.13 15.65
N LEU A 534 32.67 2.28 15.16
CA LEU A 534 32.92 3.57 15.77
C LEU A 534 31.62 4.10 16.37
N VAL A 535 31.66 4.42 17.66
CA VAL A 535 30.51 4.90 18.43
C VAL A 535 30.80 6.28 18.98
N GLY A 536 30.01 7.27 18.58
CA GLY A 536 30.00 8.61 19.17
C GLY A 536 28.79 8.78 20.08
N TYR A 537 28.98 9.22 21.31
CA TYR A 537 27.91 9.50 22.25
C TYR A 537 27.90 10.98 22.59
N SER A 538 26.70 11.57 22.68
CA SER A 538 26.54 12.90 23.25
C SER A 538 25.19 13.06 23.91
N SER A 539 25.14 13.76 25.04
CA SER A 539 23.87 14.21 25.62
C SER A 539 23.57 15.63 25.13
N SER A 540 22.35 15.85 24.63
CA SER A 540 21.93 17.14 24.08
C SER A 540 20.60 17.60 24.66
N ARG A 541 20.50 18.89 24.99
CA ARG A 541 19.25 19.52 25.43
C ARG A 541 18.52 20.13 24.23
N ILE A 542 17.23 19.83 24.10
CA ILE A 542 16.35 20.43 23.10
C ILE A 542 15.83 21.78 23.60
N GLN A 543 15.95 22.80 22.76
CA GLN A 543 15.35 24.13 22.95
C GLN A 543 14.62 24.60 21.70
N ALA A 544 13.67 25.53 21.86
CA ALA A 544 13.08 26.21 20.72
C ALA A 544 14.12 27.12 20.08
N GLY A 545 14.27 27.04 18.76
CA GLY A 545 15.19 27.86 17.98
C GLY A 545 14.51 28.42 16.74
N ARG A 546 15.25 29.27 16.02
CA ARG A 546 14.87 29.73 14.68
C ARG A 546 16.06 29.57 13.76
N ARG A 547 15.81 29.06 12.57
CA ARG A 547 16.76 29.08 11.47
C ARG A 547 16.55 30.38 10.70
N LEU A 548 17.62 31.15 10.53
CA LEU A 548 17.60 32.37 9.73
C LEU A 548 17.98 32.03 8.30
N TYR A 549 17.24 32.58 7.34
CA TYR A 549 17.69 32.63 5.95
C TYR A 549 18.44 33.94 5.78
N LEU A 550 19.74 33.87 5.49
CA LEU A 550 20.52 35.06 5.17
C LEU A 550 19.91 35.68 3.91
N LYS A 551 19.63 36.99 3.96
CA LYS A 551 19.42 37.80 2.77
C LYS A 551 20.78 37.92 2.09
N GLU A 552 21.14 36.94 1.27
CA GLU A 552 22.31 37.10 0.40
C GLU A 552 22.02 38.25 -0.58
N GLU A 553 22.89 39.26 -0.59
CA GLU A 553 22.91 40.33 -1.61
C GLU A 553 23.15 39.78 -3.03
N ASN A 554 23.46 38.48 -3.16
CA ASN A 554 23.57 37.78 -4.43
C ASN A 554 22.19 37.32 -4.93
N THR A 555 21.62 38.18 -5.77
CA THR A 555 20.33 38.11 -6.46
C THR A 555 20.01 36.82 -7.24
N THR A 556 20.86 35.80 -7.31
CA THR A 556 20.65 34.63 -8.22
C THR A 556 20.01 33.41 -7.56
N SER A 557 20.34 33.07 -6.31
CA SER A 557 19.80 31.90 -5.58
C SER A 557 18.38 32.16 -5.06
N GLN A 558 18.16 33.34 -4.47
CA GLN A 558 16.85 33.77 -3.97
C GLN A 558 15.84 34.04 -5.09
N HIS A 559 16.25 34.64 -6.22
CA HIS A 559 15.35 34.82 -7.37
C HIS A 559 14.85 33.50 -7.92
N VAL A 560 15.69 32.46 -8.01
CA VAL A 560 15.28 31.15 -8.55
C VAL A 560 14.27 30.46 -7.62
N LEU A 561 14.42 30.63 -6.31
CA LEU A 561 13.48 30.07 -5.34
C LEU A 561 12.16 30.85 -5.32
N ALA A 562 12.22 32.19 -5.26
CA ALA A 562 11.06 33.08 -5.32
C ALA A 562 10.27 32.94 -6.64
N GLN A 563 10.96 32.82 -7.79
CA GLN A 563 10.35 32.64 -9.11
C GLN A 563 9.74 31.24 -9.29
N LYS A 564 10.21 30.22 -8.56
CA LYS A 564 9.61 28.87 -8.57
C LYS A 564 8.44 28.74 -7.60
N LEU A 565 8.52 29.40 -6.44
CA LEU A 565 7.46 29.49 -5.44
C LEU A 565 6.29 30.36 -5.92
N SER A 566 6.55 31.37 -6.77
CA SER A 566 5.51 32.21 -7.36
C SER A 566 4.58 31.49 -8.35
N SER A 567 4.95 30.27 -8.78
CA SER A 567 4.09 29.46 -9.64
C SER A 567 2.75 29.16 -8.95
N GLN A 568 1.64 29.33 -9.66
CA GLN A 568 0.26 29.15 -9.14
C GLN A 568 0.04 27.82 -8.38
N LYS A 569 0.88 26.80 -8.62
CA LYS A 569 0.81 25.48 -7.99
C LYS A 569 1.18 25.49 -6.50
N TRP A 570 2.11 26.35 -6.07
CA TRP A 570 2.64 26.33 -4.70
C TRP A 570 2.01 27.39 -3.77
N ARG A 571 1.46 28.48 -4.33
CA ARG A 571 0.79 29.55 -3.56
C ARG A 571 -0.35 29.06 -2.65
N LYS A 572 -1.06 27.99 -3.03
CA LYS A 572 -2.18 27.44 -2.22
C LYS A 572 -1.73 26.54 -1.07
N VAL A 573 -0.47 26.10 -1.08
CA VAL A 573 0.04 25.06 -0.19
C VAL A 573 0.98 25.65 0.85
N ILE A 574 1.82 26.58 0.42
CA ILE A 574 2.81 27.24 1.27
C ILE A 574 2.08 28.37 2.01
N PRO A 575 2.22 28.46 3.34
CA PRO A 575 1.50 29.44 4.14
C PRO A 575 2.09 30.87 4.03
N PHE A 576 2.99 31.10 3.07
CA PHE A 576 3.73 32.35 2.94
C PHE A 576 3.65 32.87 1.50
N ASP A 577 3.32 34.15 1.36
CA ASP A 577 3.33 34.86 0.07
C ASP A 577 4.75 35.26 -0.37
N GLU A 578 5.67 35.39 0.60
CA GLU A 578 7.11 35.64 0.42
C GLU A 578 7.95 34.61 1.19
N LEU A 579 9.21 34.42 0.80
CA LEU A 579 10.14 33.54 1.53
C LEU A 579 10.36 34.07 2.95
N PRO A 580 10.08 33.28 4.01
CA PRO A 580 10.22 33.76 5.38
C PRO A 580 11.69 34.00 5.73
N SER A 581 11.97 35.13 6.38
CA SER A 581 13.31 35.47 6.88
C SER A 581 13.83 34.50 7.95
N SER A 582 12.91 33.79 8.63
CA SER A 582 13.25 32.74 9.57
C SER A 582 12.20 31.64 9.60
N LEU A 583 12.63 30.41 9.87
CA LEU A 583 11.76 29.26 10.13
C LEU A 583 11.96 28.73 11.56
N PRO A 584 10.91 28.19 12.19
CA PRO A 584 11.06 27.52 13.48
C PRO A 584 11.96 26.29 13.34
N ALA A 585 12.87 26.10 14.29
CA ALA A 585 13.77 24.96 14.35
C ALA A 585 13.92 24.49 15.80
N VAL A 586 14.41 23.27 15.99
CA VAL A 586 14.77 22.76 17.31
C VAL A 586 16.26 22.88 17.49
N LYS A 587 16.71 23.69 18.45
CA LYS A 587 18.13 23.82 18.78
C LYS A 587 18.55 22.64 19.65
N LEU A 588 19.64 22.00 19.26
CA LEU A 588 20.35 20.97 20.02
C LEU A 588 21.53 21.67 20.71
N VAL A 589 21.54 21.62 22.04
CA VAL A 589 22.67 22.14 22.84
C VAL A 589 23.44 20.93 23.35
N PRO A 590 24.60 20.59 22.76
CA PRO A 590 25.41 19.47 23.18
C PRO A 590 26.03 19.75 24.55
N ALA A 591 26.23 18.69 25.33
CA ALA A 591 27.04 18.68 26.54
C ALA A 591 28.30 17.87 26.26
N ASP A 592 28.47 16.73 26.93
CA ASP A 592 29.65 15.88 26.78
C ASP A 592 29.62 15.07 25.48
N ILE A 593 30.81 14.73 24.98
CA ILE A 593 31.00 13.92 23.79
C ILE A 593 32.04 12.84 24.09
N ASP A 594 31.63 11.59 23.94
CA ASP A 594 32.51 10.44 24.07
C ASP A 594 32.64 9.74 22.72
N LEU A 595 33.85 9.33 22.36
CA LEU A 595 34.13 8.61 21.12
C LEU A 595 34.87 7.32 21.43
N THR A 596 34.26 6.20 21.06
CA THR A 596 34.84 4.86 21.24
C THR A 596 34.94 4.15 19.91
N MET A 597 36.11 3.59 19.60
CA MET A 597 36.28 2.70 18.43
C MET A 597 36.63 1.30 18.90
N LYS A 598 36.00 0.29 18.28
CA LYS A 598 36.26 -1.13 18.48
C LYS A 598 36.57 -1.79 17.14
N LEU A 599 37.47 -2.75 17.15
CA LEU A 599 37.80 -3.63 16.03
C LEU A 599 37.66 -5.07 16.52
N ASP A 600 37.08 -5.94 15.69
CA ASP A 600 36.86 -7.35 16.06
C ASP A 600 38.20 -8.11 16.16
N ASP A 601 39.14 -7.81 15.27
CA ASP A 601 40.50 -8.32 15.29
C ASP A 601 41.52 -7.16 15.29
N PRO A 602 42.68 -7.31 15.95
CA PRO A 602 43.77 -6.35 15.83
C PRO A 602 44.29 -6.33 14.38
N LEU A 603 44.45 -5.12 13.81
CA LEU A 603 44.86 -4.91 12.42
C LEU A 603 46.35 -5.23 12.17
N SER A 604 47.18 -5.05 13.21
CA SER A 604 48.59 -5.43 13.41
C SER A 604 49.07 -4.72 14.71
N GLU A 605 50.31 -4.94 15.18
CA GLU A 605 50.91 -4.19 16.31
C GLU A 605 51.22 -2.71 15.96
N ASP A 606 50.92 -2.27 14.73
CA ASP A 606 51.28 -0.94 14.22
C ASP A 606 50.16 0.09 14.44
N VAL A 607 50.45 1.09 15.29
CA VAL A 607 49.56 2.22 15.58
C VAL A 607 49.24 3.05 14.32
N ASP A 608 50.14 3.09 13.34
CA ASP A 608 49.95 3.85 12.11
C ASP A 608 48.88 3.22 11.21
N ALA A 609 48.73 1.89 11.23
CA ALA A 609 47.65 1.21 10.52
C ALA A 609 46.27 1.60 11.07
N ALA A 610 46.12 1.67 12.40
CA ALA A 610 44.89 2.10 13.05
C ALA A 610 44.59 3.59 12.76
N ARG A 611 45.61 4.46 12.76
CA ARG A 611 45.48 5.88 12.40
C ARG A 611 44.98 6.05 10.97
N ASN A 612 45.53 5.29 10.03
CA ASN A 612 45.12 5.32 8.63
C ASN A 612 43.66 4.87 8.44
N VAL A 613 43.21 3.84 9.18
CA VAL A 613 41.81 3.41 9.17
C VAL A 613 40.89 4.50 9.72
N ILE A 614 41.22 5.12 10.85
CA ILE A 614 40.41 6.22 11.42
C ILE A 614 40.33 7.40 10.45
N GLN A 615 41.46 7.79 9.85
CA GLN A 615 41.51 8.87 8.87
C GLN A 615 40.65 8.56 7.66
N GLU A 616 40.64 7.29 7.23
CA GLU A 616 39.81 6.83 6.14
C GLU A 616 38.31 6.90 6.46
N VAL A 617 37.90 6.40 7.63
CA VAL A 617 36.51 6.49 8.10
C VAL A 617 36.08 7.95 8.17
N ARG A 618 36.91 8.82 8.77
CA ARG A 618 36.72 10.28 8.81
C ARG A 618 36.67 10.92 7.44
N THR A 619 37.23 10.28 6.42
CA THR A 619 37.20 10.81 5.06
C THR A 619 35.88 10.50 4.35
N GLN A 620 35.28 9.34 4.64
CA GLN A 620 34.07 8.85 3.99
C GLN A 620 32.77 9.30 4.67
N VAL A 621 32.79 9.61 5.96
CA VAL A 621 31.59 9.98 6.73
C VAL A 621 31.60 11.49 7.06
N PRO A 622 30.44 12.18 7.13
CA PRO A 622 30.34 13.57 7.56
C PRO A 622 30.91 13.80 8.97
N PRO A 623 31.65 14.90 9.22
CA PRO A 623 32.29 15.18 10.50
C PRO A 623 31.30 15.25 11.69
N GLU A 624 30.04 15.59 11.43
CA GLU A 624 28.98 15.70 12.44
C GLU A 624 28.57 14.36 13.05
N LEU A 625 28.86 13.26 12.36
CA LEU A 625 28.57 11.91 12.87
C LEU A 625 29.72 11.36 13.73
N PHE A 626 30.86 12.06 13.77
CA PHE A 626 31.94 11.84 14.73
C PHE A 626 31.81 12.80 15.91
N ASP A 627 31.59 14.07 15.60
CA ASP A 627 31.47 15.13 16.57
C ASP A 627 30.02 15.62 16.56
N LEU A 628 29.21 14.99 17.40
CA LEU A 628 27.78 15.27 17.52
C LEU A 628 27.50 16.70 18.01
N SER A 629 28.49 17.41 18.58
CA SER A 629 28.32 18.83 18.92
C SER A 629 28.14 19.73 17.70
N LYS A 630 28.57 19.25 16.53
CA LYS A 630 28.40 19.99 15.28
C LYS A 630 26.95 19.97 14.78
N LEU A 631 26.08 19.14 15.34
CA LEU A 631 24.65 19.14 15.05
C LEU A 631 23.95 20.24 15.86
N ILE A 632 23.62 21.36 15.21
CA ILE A 632 23.06 22.54 15.89
C ILE A 632 21.55 22.50 15.96
N CYS A 633 20.87 22.12 14.88
CA CYS A 633 19.41 22.16 14.89
C CYS A 633 18.72 21.11 14.04
N GLY A 634 17.57 20.65 14.52
CA GLY A 634 16.60 19.89 13.76
C GLY A 634 15.63 20.83 13.04
N THR A 635 15.43 20.60 11.74
CA THR A 635 14.58 21.47 10.88
C THR A 635 13.36 20.75 10.34
N TYR A 636 13.42 19.44 10.18
CA TYR A 636 12.29 18.62 9.77
C TYR A 636 12.32 17.26 10.47
N VAL A 637 11.16 16.82 10.94
CA VAL A 637 10.97 15.46 11.43
C VAL A 637 9.55 14.99 11.09
N ASP A 638 9.45 13.78 10.56
CA ASP A 638 8.21 13.01 10.52
C ASP A 638 8.48 11.56 10.96
N SER A 639 7.51 10.67 10.81
CA SER A 639 7.65 9.27 11.25
C SER A 639 8.73 8.48 10.53
N ARG A 640 9.21 8.95 9.36
CA ARG A 640 10.15 8.24 8.48
C ARG A 640 11.44 9.01 8.25
N LEU A 641 11.40 10.34 8.27
CA LEU A 641 12.50 11.21 7.86
C LEU A 641 12.88 12.21 8.94
N LEU A 642 14.18 12.41 9.09
CA LEU A 642 14.78 13.39 9.99
C LEU A 642 15.81 14.20 9.22
N ILE A 643 15.75 15.53 9.38
CA ILE A 643 16.73 16.47 8.82
C ILE A 643 17.35 17.25 9.96
N LEU A 644 18.66 17.07 10.12
CA LEU A 644 19.50 17.82 11.04
C LEU A 644 20.40 18.76 10.26
N ARG A 645 20.68 19.92 10.85
CA ARG A 645 21.57 20.94 10.31
C ARG A 645 22.80 21.06 11.19
N SER A 646 23.93 21.22 10.52
CA SER A 646 25.25 21.36 11.11
C SER A 646 25.66 22.84 11.25
N VAL A 647 26.81 23.06 11.90
CA VAL A 647 27.42 24.39 12.10
C VAL A 647 27.70 25.12 10.79
N ASP A 648 28.13 24.40 9.76
CA ASP A 648 28.39 24.93 8.42
C ASP A 648 27.10 25.12 7.59
N GLY A 649 25.92 24.83 8.16
CA GLY A 649 24.63 24.92 7.49
C GLY A 649 24.26 23.71 6.62
N SER A 650 25.13 22.70 6.53
CA SER A 650 24.85 21.46 5.79
C SER A 650 23.64 20.71 6.37
N ALA A 651 22.86 20.08 5.50
CA ALA A 651 21.74 19.23 5.89
C ALA A 651 22.15 17.77 5.85
N LEU A 652 21.93 17.08 6.96
CA LEU A 652 22.03 15.63 7.09
C LEU A 652 20.64 15.03 7.06
N LEU A 653 20.39 14.15 6.09
CA LEU A 653 19.14 13.45 5.86
C LEU A 653 19.24 12.02 6.41
N PHE A 654 18.27 11.64 7.22
CA PHE A 654 18.16 10.30 7.81
C PHE A 654 16.79 9.68 7.55
N THR A 655 16.75 8.36 7.41
CA THR A 655 15.53 7.55 7.43
C THR A 655 15.40 6.72 8.69
N ARG A 656 14.19 6.44 9.13
CA ARG A 656 13.97 5.61 10.31
C ARG A 656 14.34 4.15 10.03
N SER A 657 15.09 3.55 10.96
CA SER A 657 15.42 2.12 10.93
C SER A 657 14.49 1.36 11.87
N CYS A 658 13.80 0.34 11.35
CA CYS A 658 12.83 -0.46 12.10
C CYS A 658 13.29 -1.90 12.38
N LEU A 659 14.59 -2.18 12.21
CA LEU A 659 15.14 -3.50 12.50
C LEU A 659 15.81 -3.50 13.87
N ASP A 660 15.34 -4.38 14.74
CA ASP A 660 16.12 -4.83 15.89
C ASP A 660 17.28 -5.67 15.38
N GLU A 661 18.46 -5.51 15.99
CA GLU A 661 19.71 -6.17 15.58
C GLU A 661 19.68 -7.71 15.69
N ASN A 662 18.60 -8.30 16.23
CA ASN A 662 18.43 -9.75 16.43
C ASN A 662 17.98 -10.53 15.18
N HIS A 663 18.03 -9.94 13.97
CA HIS A 663 17.58 -10.58 12.72
C HIS A 663 18.66 -10.62 11.62
N ARG A 664 19.95 -10.52 11.98
CA ARG A 664 21.03 -10.95 11.07
C ARG A 664 21.21 -12.46 11.14
#